data_AF-A0A0E0BQ06-F1
#
_entry.id   AF-A0A0E0BQ06-F1
#
_cell.length_a   1.000
_cell.length_b   1.000
_cell.length_c   1.000
_cell.angle_alpha   90.00
_cell.angle_beta   90.00
_cell.angle_gamma   90.00
#
_symmetry.space_group_name_H-M   'P 1'
#
loop_
_entity.id
_entity.type
_entity.pdbx_description
1 polymer ?
#
loop_
_entity_poly.entity_id
_entity_poly.type
_entity_poly.pdbx_seq_one_letter_code
_entity_poly.pdbx_strand_id
1 'polypeptide(L)'
;MDLNASPSPEEDDQSYEEHADFSQSEHAESAVEIMRREREERRRKLKREQHDDGPRLNRQPIRNDHMNQNKIIRHGRIKEPPQGWLDCPGSGEPIDRIVPSKVPLDETFNESVPAGKRYSSKQVVNKQRKAGRDIGLVIDLTNTTRYYSPTEWTRQGTKYVKIACKGRDAVPDNESVNTFVYEVMAFLDRQKQSRNPKYILVHCTHGHNRTGFMIVHYLMRTQLSSVTEALNIFAQRRPPGIYKVDYIQAIYSFYHEIPENIVCPPTPEWKRPSDLDLNGEAKQDDDDDGNVDRAPSPNHEDDKVITNDDILGDAVPYDQQDFLRSICFRLLELVPSGRANAQFPGSHPVSLNSENLQILRQRYYYATWKADGTRYMMLITRDGCFLIDRNFCFRRVQMRFPLRNSNEGFHHYTLIDGEMIVDTVPDLGLKRRYLAYDLMSINSQSVVKLPFSERWKLLDDEIIRPRYHDKGRSPSYKYDMELFSVRRKDFWQLSAVNKILKEFIPKLCHESDGLILQGWDDPYVTRTHEGLLKWKYPEMNSVDFLFEIGSENRQFIFLYERGRKKLMDSARVMKLTRLRYQGKLLSALGIKKRTVMRSITDNITEDKLLEEIYEIMNLPMYADRKAKAHARSMAQQRRK
;
A
#
# COMPACT_ATOMS: atom_id res chain seq x y z
N MET A 1 54.84 27.02 26.17
CA MET A 1 54.11 26.96 27.45
C MET A 1 52.68 27.36 27.16
N ASP A 2 51.75 26.68 27.83
CA ASP A 2 50.36 26.41 27.47
C ASP A 2 49.47 27.60 27.07
N LEU A 3 48.64 27.36 26.05
CA LEU A 3 47.46 28.16 25.71
C LEU A 3 46.23 27.24 25.76
N ASN A 4 45.68 27.09 26.97
CA ASN A 4 44.38 26.49 27.24
C ASN A 4 43.76 27.20 28.44
N ALA A 5 42.78 28.08 28.21
CA ALA A 5 41.68 28.35 29.13
C ALA A 5 40.63 29.25 28.45
N SER A 6 39.44 28.68 28.25
CA SER A 6 38.21 29.39 27.89
C SER A 6 37.72 30.28 29.06
N PRO A 7 36.86 31.26 28.76
CA PRO A 7 35.75 31.54 29.67
C PRO A 7 34.39 31.54 28.92
N SER A 8 33.36 31.18 29.67
CA SER A 8 31.94 31.20 29.33
C SER A 8 31.18 31.85 30.50
N PRO A 9 29.89 32.17 30.35
CA PRO A 9 29.34 33.37 29.73
C PRO A 9 28.75 34.32 30.81
N GLU A 10 28.62 35.62 30.51
CA GLU A 10 27.77 36.52 31.28
C GLU A 10 26.47 36.75 30.50
N GLU A 11 25.35 36.42 31.16
CA GLU A 11 24.00 36.85 30.81
C GLU A 11 23.85 38.32 31.24
N ASP A 12 23.34 39.18 30.36
CA ASP A 12 22.42 40.23 30.78
C ASP A 12 21.56 40.68 29.60
N ASP A 13 20.25 40.52 29.80
CA ASP A 13 19.14 41.00 29.00
C ASP A 13 19.17 42.53 28.86
N GLN A 14 19.01 43.04 27.63
CA GLN A 14 17.99 44.07 27.39
C GLN A 14 17.71 44.33 25.90
N SER A 15 16.41 44.45 25.65
CA SER A 15 15.66 44.62 24.41
C SER A 15 16.14 45.75 23.49
N TYR A 16 16.28 45.42 22.21
CA TYR A 16 16.06 46.36 21.11
C TYR A 16 15.12 45.70 20.09
N GLU A 17 13.88 46.20 20.03
CA GLU A 17 12.91 45.88 18.97
C GLU A 17 13.44 46.44 17.64
N GLU A 18 13.85 45.56 16.74
CA GLU A 18 14.02 45.88 15.33
C GLU A 18 12.97 45.10 14.53
N HIS A 19 12.02 45.85 13.97
CA HIS A 19 10.97 45.35 13.08
C HIS A 19 11.58 44.64 11.86
N ALA A 20 11.68 43.32 11.93
CA ALA A 20 12.02 42.48 10.77
C ALA A 20 10.73 42.09 10.03
N ASP A 21 10.61 42.62 8.81
CA ASP A 21 9.58 42.31 7.82
C ASP A 21 9.41 40.79 7.63
N PHE A 22 8.15 40.36 7.63
CA PHE A 22 7.72 39.00 7.31
C PHE A 22 8.06 38.66 5.85
N SER A 23 9.25 38.11 5.58
CA SER A 23 9.47 37.36 4.34
C SER A 23 8.89 35.95 4.50
N GLN A 24 7.63 35.76 4.08
CA GLN A 24 7.08 34.43 3.82
C GLN A 24 8.00 33.73 2.81
N SER A 25 8.79 32.74 3.26
CA SER A 25 9.51 31.85 2.36
C SER A 25 8.49 30.98 1.65
N GLU A 26 8.05 31.41 0.46
CA GLU A 26 7.17 30.65 -0.41
C GLU A 26 7.75 29.25 -0.65
N HIS A 27 6.99 28.24 -0.23
CA HIS A 27 7.21 26.84 -0.54
C HIS A 27 7.33 26.67 -2.07
N ALA A 28 8.48 26.21 -2.53
CA ALA A 28 8.69 25.86 -3.93
C ALA A 28 7.96 24.53 -4.23
N GLU A 29 6.70 24.63 -4.66
CA GLU A 29 5.90 23.49 -5.13
C GLU A 29 6.56 22.87 -6.38
N SER A 30 6.71 21.55 -6.38
CA SER A 30 7.21 20.78 -7.52
C SER A 30 6.18 20.81 -8.66
N ALA A 31 6.63 20.73 -9.92
CA ALA A 31 5.73 20.60 -11.09
C ALA A 31 4.78 19.39 -10.98
N VAL A 32 5.15 18.40 -10.17
CA VAL A 32 4.31 17.23 -9.84
C VAL A 32 3.21 17.59 -8.83
N GLU A 33 3.46 18.48 -7.88
CA GLU A 33 2.47 19.01 -6.92
C GLU A 33 1.47 19.94 -7.61
N ILE A 34 1.94 20.77 -8.54
CA ILE A 34 1.06 21.63 -9.36
C ILE A 34 0.12 20.76 -10.20
N MET A 35 0.64 19.69 -10.84
CA MET A 35 -0.19 18.72 -11.56
C MET A 35 -1.22 18.01 -10.67
N ARG A 36 -0.83 17.67 -9.43
CA ARG A 36 -1.73 17.00 -8.48
C ARG A 36 -2.84 17.93 -8.01
N ARG A 37 -2.51 19.20 -7.72
CA ARG A 37 -3.47 20.24 -7.34
C ARG A 37 -4.45 20.53 -8.47
N GLU A 38 -3.97 20.72 -9.70
CA GLU A 38 -4.84 20.91 -10.86
C GLU A 38 -5.71 19.68 -11.17
N ARG A 39 -5.20 18.46 -10.92
CA ARG A 39 -5.98 17.22 -11.08
C ARG A 39 -7.07 17.06 -10.03
N GLU A 40 -6.82 17.50 -8.79
CA GLU A 40 -7.83 17.54 -7.72
C GLU A 40 -8.88 18.63 -7.97
N GLU A 41 -8.49 19.79 -8.50
CA GLU A 41 -9.44 20.83 -8.94
C GLU A 41 -10.32 20.34 -10.10
N ARG A 42 -9.75 19.63 -11.09
CA ARG A 42 -10.54 19.02 -12.18
C ARG A 42 -11.53 17.97 -11.67
N ARG A 43 -11.15 17.14 -10.68
CA ARG A 43 -12.07 16.19 -10.02
C ARG A 43 -13.19 16.89 -9.24
N ARG A 44 -12.91 18.03 -8.60
CA ARG A 44 -13.93 18.85 -7.92
C ARG A 44 -14.85 19.56 -8.92
N LYS A 45 -14.34 19.98 -10.08
CA LYS A 45 -15.14 20.59 -11.15
C LYS A 45 -16.07 19.57 -11.83
N LEU A 46 -15.56 18.37 -12.14
CA LEU A 46 -16.36 17.25 -12.66
C LEU A 46 -17.46 16.79 -11.70
N LYS A 47 -17.24 16.87 -10.37
CA LYS A 47 -18.29 16.63 -9.36
C LYS A 47 -19.34 17.73 -9.28
N ARG A 48 -19.04 18.96 -9.73
CA ARG A 48 -20.00 20.06 -9.82
C ARG A 48 -20.76 20.04 -11.15
N GLU A 49 -20.13 19.57 -12.22
CA GLU A 49 -20.71 19.47 -13.57
C GLU A 49 -21.57 18.21 -13.77
N GLN A 50 -21.43 17.16 -12.95
CA GLN A 50 -22.32 15.98 -12.98
C GLN A 50 -23.67 16.18 -12.26
N HIS A 51 -23.95 17.35 -11.70
CA HIS A 51 -25.18 17.61 -10.95
C HIS A 51 -26.24 18.40 -11.73
N ASP A 52 -26.14 18.48 -13.07
CA ASP A 52 -26.99 19.41 -13.85
C ASP A 52 -27.64 18.78 -15.09
N ASP A 53 -28.19 17.56 -14.97
CA ASP A 53 -29.15 17.04 -15.94
C ASP A 53 -30.34 16.32 -15.24
N GLY A 54 -31.47 17.04 -15.13
CA GLY A 54 -32.76 16.54 -14.65
C GLY A 54 -33.81 17.66 -14.52
N PRO A 55 -35.06 17.49 -15.00
CA PRO A 55 -35.90 18.59 -15.49
C PRO A 55 -36.54 19.46 -14.39
N ARG A 56 -36.53 20.78 -14.65
CA ARG A 56 -37.30 21.78 -13.92
C ARG A 56 -38.80 21.61 -14.18
N LEU A 57 -39.56 21.22 -13.16
CA LEU A 57 -41.01 21.39 -13.12
C LEU A 57 -41.38 22.40 -12.03
N ASN A 58 -41.78 23.59 -12.50
CA ASN A 58 -42.51 24.59 -11.74
C ASN A 58 -43.71 23.96 -11.01
N ARG A 59 -43.81 24.15 -9.69
CA ARG A 59 -45.10 24.18 -9.00
C ARG A 59 -45.15 25.31 -7.98
N GLN A 60 -46.13 26.18 -8.20
CA GLN A 60 -46.55 27.29 -7.35
C GLN A 60 -47.02 26.82 -5.96
N PRO A 61 -47.09 27.73 -4.96
CA PRO A 61 -47.50 27.40 -3.61
C PRO A 61 -49.03 27.28 -3.55
N ILE A 62 -49.54 26.08 -3.25
CA ILE A 62 -50.92 25.91 -2.82
C ILE A 62 -50.93 25.93 -1.29
N ARG A 63 -51.42 27.05 -0.76
CA ARG A 63 -52.03 27.12 0.57
C ARG A 63 -53.12 26.06 0.66
N ASN A 64 -53.07 25.22 1.67
CA ASN A 64 -54.27 24.79 2.38
C ASN A 64 -53.92 24.57 3.84
N ASP A 65 -54.45 25.49 4.66
CA ASP A 65 -54.76 25.25 6.05
C ASP A 65 -55.47 23.90 6.18
N HIS A 66 -55.09 23.11 7.19
CA HIS A 66 -56.03 22.51 8.14
C HIS A 66 -55.22 21.99 9.32
N MET A 67 -55.34 22.74 10.42
CA MET A 67 -54.99 22.27 11.74
C MET A 67 -55.71 20.94 12.01
N ASN A 68 -54.94 19.92 12.40
CA ASN A 68 -55.47 18.93 13.33
C ASN A 68 -54.48 18.82 14.48
N GLN A 69 -54.83 19.50 15.57
CA GLN A 69 -54.20 19.37 16.87
C GLN A 69 -54.44 17.93 17.38
N ASN A 70 -53.46 17.05 17.18
CA ASN A 70 -53.35 15.86 18.01
C ASN A 70 -52.02 15.94 18.77
N LYS A 71 -52.13 16.34 20.04
CA LYS A 71 -51.09 16.16 21.07
C LYS A 71 -50.79 14.65 21.17
N ILE A 72 -49.85 14.15 20.39
CA ILE A 72 -49.23 12.86 20.64
C ILE A 72 -48.20 13.10 21.75
N ILE A 73 -48.58 12.68 22.95
CA ILE A 73 -47.69 12.46 24.08
C ILE A 73 -46.55 11.56 23.58
N ARG A 74 -45.32 12.08 23.51
CA ARG A 74 -44.13 11.27 23.22
C ARG A 74 -43.85 10.34 24.41
N HIS A 75 -44.49 9.17 24.46
CA HIS A 75 -43.90 8.04 25.15
C HIS A 75 -42.62 7.68 24.38
N GLY A 76 -41.47 7.71 25.07
CA GLY A 76 -40.21 7.27 24.48
C GLY A 76 -40.38 5.83 24.00
N ARG A 77 -40.09 5.56 22.73
CA ARG A 77 -40.11 4.18 22.21
C ARG A 77 -39.15 3.33 23.04
N ILE A 78 -39.65 2.27 23.65
CA ILE A 78 -38.87 1.27 24.36
C ILE A 78 -37.84 0.71 23.37
N LYS A 79 -36.55 0.71 23.73
CA LYS A 79 -35.52 0.16 22.84
C LYS A 79 -35.58 -1.36 22.87
N GLU A 80 -35.67 -1.99 21.70
CA GLU A 80 -35.66 -3.44 21.58
C GLU A 80 -34.25 -3.98 21.27
N PRO A 81 -33.85 -5.11 21.89
CA PRO A 81 -32.58 -5.75 21.57
C PRO A 81 -32.59 -6.26 20.12
N PRO A 82 -31.43 -6.34 19.46
CA PRO A 82 -31.35 -6.90 18.10
C PRO A 82 -31.91 -8.31 18.01
N GLN A 83 -32.45 -8.68 16.86
CA GLN A 83 -33.00 -10.03 16.67
C GLN A 83 -31.96 -11.12 16.94
N GLY A 84 -32.35 -12.13 17.71
CA GLY A 84 -31.48 -13.23 18.11
C GLY A 84 -30.39 -12.86 19.14
N TRP A 85 -30.40 -11.64 19.68
CA TRP A 85 -29.39 -11.22 20.67
C TRP A 85 -29.60 -11.86 22.05
N LEU A 86 -30.86 -12.09 22.45
CA LEU A 86 -31.21 -12.59 23.79
C LEU A 86 -30.61 -13.97 24.06
N ASP A 87 -30.77 -14.89 23.12
CA ASP A 87 -30.32 -16.28 23.25
C ASP A 87 -28.91 -16.51 22.68
N CYS A 88 -28.32 -15.51 22.03
CA CYS A 88 -26.93 -15.54 21.64
C CYS A 88 -26.01 -15.59 22.88
N PRO A 89 -25.07 -16.56 22.96
CA PRO A 89 -24.13 -16.66 24.08
C PRO A 89 -23.32 -15.37 24.27
N GLY A 90 -23.05 -14.95 25.52
CA GLY A 90 -22.41 -13.66 25.80
C GLY A 90 -21.01 -13.44 25.19
N SER A 91 -20.04 -14.27 25.57
CA SER A 91 -18.64 -14.18 25.11
C SER A 91 -18.04 -15.57 24.89
N GLY A 92 -17.06 -15.69 24.01
CA GLY A 92 -16.23 -16.88 23.85
C GLY A 92 -14.98 -16.86 24.73
N GLU A 93 -14.14 -17.88 24.55
CA GLU A 93 -12.82 -17.94 25.18
C GLU A 93 -11.79 -17.07 24.44
N PRO A 94 -10.77 -16.55 25.13
CA PRO A 94 -9.80 -15.64 24.52
C PRO A 94 -8.93 -16.33 23.47
N ILE A 95 -8.55 -15.61 22.41
CA ILE A 95 -7.53 -15.96 21.41
C ILE A 95 -6.46 -14.87 21.49
N ASP A 96 -5.22 -15.18 21.88
CA ASP A 96 -4.16 -14.17 22.08
C ASP A 96 -4.60 -12.94 22.91
N ARG A 97 -5.37 -13.18 23.97
CA ARG A 97 -6.01 -12.15 24.83
C ARG A 97 -7.16 -11.36 24.18
N ILE A 98 -7.59 -11.73 22.99
CA ILE A 98 -8.77 -11.21 22.32
C ILE A 98 -9.99 -12.03 22.75
N VAL A 99 -10.95 -11.40 23.43
CA VAL A 99 -12.20 -12.00 23.87
C VAL A 99 -13.29 -11.67 22.84
N PRO A 100 -13.75 -12.64 22.02
CA PRO A 100 -14.89 -12.43 21.13
C PRO A 100 -16.18 -12.36 21.95
N SER A 101 -17.00 -11.33 21.71
CA SER A 101 -18.21 -11.09 22.48
C SER A 101 -19.36 -10.61 21.59
N LYS A 102 -20.60 -10.89 22.00
CA LYS A 102 -21.76 -10.14 21.52
C LYS A 102 -21.73 -8.70 22.07
N VAL A 103 -22.48 -7.80 21.47
CA VAL A 103 -22.55 -6.41 21.91
C VAL A 103 -23.19 -6.33 23.30
N PRO A 104 -22.59 -5.62 24.27
CA PRO A 104 -23.29 -5.30 25.52
C PRO A 104 -24.36 -4.24 25.29
N LEU A 105 -25.47 -4.32 26.02
CA LEU A 105 -26.54 -3.32 25.98
C LEU A 105 -26.52 -2.50 27.26
N ASP A 106 -26.68 -1.18 27.12
CA ASP A 106 -26.79 -0.27 28.25
C ASP A 106 -28.13 -0.41 28.99
N GLU A 107 -28.29 0.37 30.07
CA GLU A 107 -29.46 0.31 30.94
C GLU A 107 -30.76 0.75 30.23
N THR A 108 -30.69 1.38 29.05
CA THR A 108 -31.87 1.80 28.28
C THR A 108 -32.64 0.63 27.64
N PHE A 109 -32.06 -0.58 27.64
CA PHE A 109 -32.72 -1.81 27.19
C PHE A 109 -33.31 -2.63 28.36
N ASN A 110 -33.25 -2.14 29.60
CA ASN A 110 -33.66 -2.92 30.78
C ASN A 110 -35.16 -3.27 30.81
N GLU A 111 -36.01 -2.49 30.12
CA GLU A 111 -37.45 -2.73 30.00
C GLU A 111 -37.77 -3.87 29.00
N SER A 112 -36.95 -4.02 27.95
CA SER A 112 -37.13 -5.04 26.91
C SER A 112 -36.29 -6.31 27.15
N VAL A 113 -35.28 -6.24 28.02
CA VAL A 113 -34.37 -7.36 28.33
C VAL A 113 -34.62 -7.89 29.75
N PRO A 114 -35.10 -9.14 29.91
CA PRO A 114 -35.33 -9.76 31.21
C PRO A 114 -34.06 -9.78 32.07
N ALA A 115 -34.19 -9.59 33.39
CA ALA A 115 -33.06 -9.45 34.31
C ALA A 115 -32.00 -10.57 34.21
N GLY A 116 -32.42 -11.83 34.02
CA GLY A 116 -31.52 -12.98 33.87
C GLY A 116 -30.79 -13.06 32.52
N LYS A 117 -31.22 -12.31 31.51
CA LYS A 117 -30.61 -12.26 30.16
C LYS A 117 -29.86 -10.95 29.88
N ARG A 118 -29.79 -10.03 30.85
CA ARG A 118 -29.05 -8.77 30.72
C ARG A 118 -27.55 -9.04 30.52
N TYR A 119 -26.94 -8.24 29.65
CA TYR A 119 -25.52 -8.31 29.33
C TYR A 119 -24.99 -6.89 29.08
N SER A 120 -24.72 -6.15 30.16
CA SER A 120 -24.19 -4.78 30.12
C SER A 120 -22.67 -4.74 30.20
N SER A 121 -22.08 -3.60 29.84
CA SER A 121 -20.63 -3.34 29.95
C SER A 121 -20.07 -3.72 31.32
N LYS A 122 -20.75 -3.30 32.41
CA LYS A 122 -20.42 -3.66 33.80
C LYS A 122 -20.43 -5.17 34.04
N GLN A 123 -21.44 -5.88 33.52
CA GLN A 123 -21.52 -7.34 33.66
C GLN A 123 -20.41 -8.05 32.88
N VAL A 124 -20.08 -7.58 31.68
CA VAL A 124 -18.96 -8.11 30.89
C VAL A 124 -17.65 -7.95 31.66
N VAL A 125 -17.33 -6.74 32.12
CA VAL A 125 -16.10 -6.46 32.88
C VAL A 125 -16.02 -7.33 34.14
N ASN A 126 -17.10 -7.40 34.92
CA ASN A 126 -17.13 -8.21 36.13
C ASN A 126 -16.95 -9.70 35.84
N LYS A 127 -17.56 -10.21 34.77
CA LYS A 127 -17.40 -11.61 34.34
C LYS A 127 -15.95 -11.91 33.95
N GLN A 128 -15.31 -11.02 33.17
CA GLN A 128 -13.92 -11.19 32.75
C GLN A 128 -12.95 -11.07 33.93
N ARG A 129 -13.17 -10.11 34.84
CA ARG A 129 -12.35 -9.98 36.06
C ARG A 129 -12.44 -11.20 36.97
N LYS A 130 -13.63 -11.78 37.14
CA LYS A 130 -13.80 -13.06 37.86
C LYS A 130 -13.03 -14.21 37.22
N ALA A 131 -12.84 -14.17 35.90
CA ALA A 131 -12.01 -15.13 35.17
C ALA A 131 -10.52 -14.74 35.13
N GLY A 132 -10.08 -13.75 35.93
CA GLY A 132 -8.69 -13.29 35.99
C GLY A 132 -8.26 -12.38 34.84
N ARG A 133 -9.21 -11.80 34.09
CA ARG A 133 -8.94 -11.03 32.86
C ARG A 133 -9.40 -9.58 33.02
N ASP A 134 -8.47 -8.62 33.03
CA ASP A 134 -8.80 -7.18 33.00
C ASP A 134 -8.85 -6.67 31.55
N ILE A 135 -9.92 -5.97 31.16
CA ILE A 135 -10.10 -5.45 29.80
C ILE A 135 -9.45 -4.07 29.66
N GLY A 136 -8.49 -3.94 28.76
CA GLY A 136 -7.78 -2.69 28.50
C GLY A 136 -8.12 -2.03 27.16
N LEU A 137 -8.72 -2.76 26.23
CA LEU A 137 -9.17 -2.26 24.93
C LEU A 137 -10.52 -2.88 24.55
N VAL A 138 -11.43 -2.08 24.00
CA VAL A 138 -12.68 -2.51 23.38
C VAL A 138 -12.65 -2.09 21.92
N ILE A 139 -12.89 -3.06 21.03
CA ILE A 139 -13.09 -2.81 19.60
C ILE A 139 -14.54 -3.13 19.24
N ASP A 140 -15.27 -2.10 18.85
CA ASP A 140 -16.67 -2.16 18.44
C ASP A 140 -16.78 -2.20 16.92
N LEU A 141 -17.28 -3.32 16.39
CA LEU A 141 -17.46 -3.57 14.96
C LEU A 141 -18.88 -3.27 14.44
N THR A 142 -19.77 -2.75 15.28
CA THR A 142 -21.16 -2.46 14.91
C THR A 142 -21.26 -1.17 14.08
N ASN A 143 -22.22 -1.09 13.17
CA ASN A 143 -22.48 0.12 12.37
C ASN A 143 -23.53 1.03 13.02
N THR A 144 -23.55 1.10 14.35
CA THR A 144 -24.53 1.91 15.09
C THR A 144 -23.94 2.32 16.43
N THR A 145 -24.48 3.39 17.02
CA THR A 145 -24.12 3.88 18.36
C THR A 145 -25.26 3.70 19.36
N ARG A 146 -26.34 3.01 18.98
CA ARG A 146 -27.58 2.93 19.79
C ARG A 146 -27.49 2.05 21.05
N TYR A 147 -26.49 1.18 21.12
CA TYR A 147 -26.42 0.09 22.10
C TYR A 147 -25.84 0.50 23.46
N TYR A 148 -24.82 1.36 23.47
CA TYR A 148 -24.20 1.90 24.68
C TYR A 148 -23.36 3.12 24.35
N SER A 149 -23.04 3.94 25.37
CA SER A 149 -22.12 5.07 25.23
C SER A 149 -20.65 4.61 25.38
N PRO A 150 -19.73 5.01 24.48
CA PRO A 150 -18.30 4.74 24.63
C PRO A 150 -17.71 5.20 25.99
N THR A 151 -18.33 6.21 26.60
CA THR A 151 -17.92 6.77 27.91
C THR A 151 -17.98 5.75 29.05
N GLU A 152 -18.80 4.70 28.93
CA GLU A 152 -18.87 3.62 29.91
C GLU A 152 -17.55 2.86 30.05
N TRP A 153 -16.77 2.79 28.96
CA TRP A 153 -15.48 2.12 28.92
C TRP A 153 -14.34 3.08 29.29
N THR A 154 -14.34 4.28 28.70
CA THR A 154 -13.22 5.21 28.88
C THR A 154 -13.11 5.72 30.32
N ARG A 155 -14.23 5.93 31.02
CA ARG A 155 -14.24 6.29 32.45
C ARG A 155 -13.59 5.23 33.35
N GLN A 156 -13.51 3.98 32.89
CA GLN A 156 -12.87 2.87 33.61
C GLN A 156 -11.41 2.67 33.17
N GLY A 157 -10.85 3.59 32.37
CA GLY A 157 -9.48 3.50 31.86
C GLY A 157 -9.30 2.46 30.74
N THR A 158 -10.39 2.04 30.07
CA THR A 158 -10.35 1.12 28.93
C THR A 158 -10.34 1.92 27.62
N LYS A 159 -9.35 1.69 26.75
CA LYS A 159 -9.32 2.30 25.41
C LYS A 159 -10.52 1.80 24.61
N TYR A 160 -11.17 2.67 23.85
CA TYR A 160 -12.29 2.34 22.99
C TYR A 160 -11.98 2.69 21.54
N VAL A 161 -12.22 1.76 20.61
CA VAL A 161 -12.03 1.93 19.17
C VAL A 161 -13.30 1.47 18.46
N LYS A 162 -13.84 2.32 17.58
CA LYS A 162 -14.99 2.01 16.72
C LYS A 162 -14.50 1.75 15.30
N ILE A 163 -14.79 0.57 14.76
CA ILE A 163 -14.55 0.22 13.35
C ILE A 163 -15.92 -0.11 12.77
N ALA A 164 -16.58 0.87 12.16
CA ALA A 164 -17.95 0.73 11.70
C ALA A 164 -18.04 -0.15 10.44
N CYS A 165 -18.21 -1.46 10.62
CA CYS A 165 -18.38 -2.39 9.50
C CYS A 165 -19.78 -2.28 8.93
N LYS A 166 -19.91 -1.94 7.63
CA LYS A 166 -21.18 -1.83 6.89
C LYS A 166 -22.10 -3.05 7.15
N GLY A 167 -23.41 -2.79 7.24
CA GLY A 167 -24.43 -3.82 7.41
C GLY A 167 -24.83 -4.48 6.08
N ARG A 168 -25.60 -5.58 6.17
CA ARG A 168 -26.20 -6.41 5.09
C ARG A 168 -25.19 -7.09 4.15
N ASP A 169 -25.15 -8.42 4.20
CA ASP A 169 -24.49 -9.38 3.27
C ASP A 169 -23.15 -8.97 2.63
N ALA A 170 -22.42 -8.12 3.33
CA ALA A 170 -21.09 -7.66 2.98
C ALA A 170 -20.14 -8.04 4.12
N VAL A 171 -18.96 -8.50 3.73
CA VAL A 171 -17.84 -8.70 4.63
C VAL A 171 -17.17 -7.35 4.94
N PRO A 172 -16.49 -7.21 6.09
CA PRO A 172 -15.67 -6.03 6.36
C PRO A 172 -14.67 -5.76 5.23
N ASP A 173 -14.50 -4.49 4.85
CA ASP A 173 -13.53 -4.09 3.84
C ASP A 173 -12.08 -4.18 4.35
N ASN A 174 -11.12 -4.20 3.42
CA ASN A 174 -9.71 -4.38 3.74
C ASN A 174 -9.14 -3.27 4.66
N GLU A 175 -9.63 -2.03 4.55
CA GLU A 175 -9.17 -0.91 5.39
C GLU A 175 -9.61 -1.11 6.85
N SER A 176 -10.87 -1.54 7.04
CA SER A 176 -11.39 -1.94 8.34
C SER A 176 -10.59 -3.10 8.95
N VAL A 177 -10.25 -4.12 8.15
CA VAL A 177 -9.41 -5.26 8.60
C VAL A 177 -8.00 -4.79 8.98
N ASN A 178 -7.37 -3.95 8.16
CA ASN A 178 -6.03 -3.44 8.42
C ASN A 178 -5.99 -2.61 9.71
N THR A 179 -7.00 -1.76 9.92
CA THR A 179 -7.16 -0.98 11.16
C THR A 179 -7.33 -1.88 12.38
N PHE A 180 -8.16 -2.91 12.27
CA PHE A 180 -8.35 -3.90 13.35
C PHE A 180 -7.04 -4.57 13.74
N VAL A 181 -6.32 -5.14 12.76
CA VAL A 181 -5.08 -5.89 13.02
C VAL A 181 -4.02 -4.97 13.61
N TYR A 182 -3.87 -3.75 13.08
CA TYR A 182 -2.93 -2.77 13.61
C TYR A 182 -3.22 -2.42 15.07
N GLU A 183 -4.46 -2.09 15.41
CA GLU A 183 -4.85 -1.72 16.78
C GLU A 183 -4.63 -2.86 17.77
N VAL A 184 -4.94 -4.10 17.37
CA VAL A 184 -4.69 -5.30 18.18
C VAL A 184 -3.19 -5.49 18.39
N MET A 185 -2.38 -5.49 17.33
CA MET A 185 -0.93 -5.71 17.44
C MET A 185 -0.26 -4.60 18.25
N ALA A 186 -0.59 -3.34 18.00
CA ALA A 186 -0.04 -2.20 18.74
C ALA A 186 -0.44 -2.24 20.23
N PHE A 187 -1.66 -2.69 20.55
CA PHE A 187 -2.06 -2.89 21.93
C PHE A 187 -1.26 -4.03 22.58
N LEU A 188 -1.22 -5.21 21.95
CA LEU A 188 -0.53 -6.38 22.51
C LEU A 188 0.97 -6.13 22.70
N ASP A 189 1.62 -5.40 21.79
CA ASP A 189 3.04 -5.04 21.90
C ASP A 189 3.30 -4.17 23.13
N ARG A 190 2.48 -3.14 23.36
CA ARG A 190 2.53 -2.31 24.59
C ARG A 190 2.29 -3.12 25.86
N GLN A 191 1.54 -4.22 25.79
CA GLN A 191 1.29 -5.10 26.93
C GLN A 191 2.43 -6.10 27.21
N LYS A 192 3.41 -6.29 26.31
CA LYS A 192 4.48 -7.30 26.50
C LYS A 192 5.34 -7.05 27.74
N GLN A 193 5.54 -5.79 28.11
CA GLN A 193 6.36 -5.39 29.26
C GLN A 193 5.52 -5.19 30.55
N SER A 194 4.19 -5.34 30.48
CA SER A 194 3.32 -5.17 31.64
C SER A 194 3.36 -6.38 32.56
N ARG A 195 3.47 -6.14 33.87
CA ARG A 195 3.35 -7.21 34.90
C ARG A 195 1.95 -7.84 34.92
N ASN A 196 0.93 -7.06 34.59
CA ASN A 196 -0.47 -7.48 34.52
C ASN A 196 -1.03 -7.11 33.14
N PRO A 197 -0.77 -7.93 32.10
CA PRO A 197 -1.20 -7.62 30.75
C PRO A 197 -2.73 -7.67 30.63
N LYS A 198 -3.30 -6.67 29.97
CA LYS A 198 -4.74 -6.55 29.77
C LYS A 198 -5.21 -7.27 28.50
N TYR A 199 -6.51 -7.53 28.46
CA TYR A 199 -7.23 -8.21 27.38
C TYR A 199 -7.97 -7.21 26.48
N ILE A 200 -8.28 -7.66 25.28
CA ILE A 200 -9.04 -6.94 24.26
C ILE A 200 -10.43 -7.55 24.18
N LEU A 201 -11.49 -6.76 24.30
CA LEU A 201 -12.86 -7.20 24.01
C LEU A 201 -13.22 -6.79 22.58
N VAL A 202 -13.52 -7.75 21.72
CA VAL A 202 -13.94 -7.48 20.34
C VAL A 202 -15.37 -7.93 20.19
N HIS A 203 -16.25 -7.02 19.75
CA HIS A 203 -17.65 -7.36 19.57
C HIS A 203 -18.21 -6.80 18.27
N CYS A 204 -19.22 -7.50 17.78
CA CYS A 204 -20.20 -7.00 16.83
C CYS A 204 -21.58 -7.28 17.45
N THR A 205 -22.68 -7.22 16.69
CA THR A 205 -24.03 -7.48 17.22
C THR A 205 -24.10 -8.82 17.98
N HIS A 206 -23.68 -9.92 17.35
CA HIS A 206 -23.71 -11.27 17.95
C HIS A 206 -22.33 -11.83 18.30
N GLY A 207 -21.25 -11.21 17.81
CA GLY A 207 -19.89 -11.65 18.12
C GLY A 207 -19.39 -12.89 17.36
N HIS A 208 -19.97 -13.20 16.19
CA HIS A 208 -19.63 -14.38 15.39
C HIS A 208 -19.03 -14.02 14.04
N ASN A 209 -19.81 -13.64 13.03
CA ASN A 209 -19.31 -13.47 11.65
C ASN A 209 -18.29 -12.32 11.51
N ARG A 210 -18.67 -11.06 11.78
CA ARG A 210 -17.74 -9.91 11.71
C ARG A 210 -16.57 -10.04 12.69
N THR A 211 -16.83 -10.45 13.93
CA THR A 211 -15.80 -10.65 14.95
C THR A 211 -14.82 -11.75 14.54
N GLY A 212 -15.33 -12.87 14.04
CA GLY A 212 -14.54 -13.99 13.56
C GLY A 212 -13.71 -13.63 12.35
N PHE A 213 -14.29 -12.91 11.39
CA PHE A 213 -13.58 -12.41 10.20
C PHE A 213 -12.34 -11.60 10.59
N MET A 214 -12.53 -10.63 11.49
CA MET A 214 -11.44 -9.80 12.00
C MET A 214 -10.37 -10.63 12.73
N ILE A 215 -10.79 -11.52 13.63
CA ILE A 215 -9.86 -12.36 14.41
C ILE A 215 -9.11 -13.35 13.53
N VAL A 216 -9.75 -13.96 12.53
CA VAL A 216 -9.11 -14.87 11.58
C VAL A 216 -8.07 -14.12 10.74
N HIS A 217 -8.37 -12.89 10.29
CA HIS A 217 -7.35 -12.07 9.63
C HIS A 217 -6.17 -11.74 10.55
N TYR A 218 -6.41 -11.48 11.84
CA TYR A 218 -5.34 -11.31 12.82
C TYR A 218 -4.49 -12.58 12.98
N LEU A 219 -5.13 -13.74 13.11
CA LEU A 219 -4.44 -15.03 13.24
C LEU A 219 -3.54 -15.31 12.03
N MET A 220 -4.08 -15.16 10.81
CA MET A 220 -3.32 -15.36 9.57
C MET A 220 -2.12 -14.41 9.40
N ARG A 221 -2.09 -13.27 10.10
CA ARG A 221 -1.01 -12.27 10.03
C ARG A 221 -0.02 -12.36 11.20
N THR A 222 -0.31 -13.16 12.21
CA THR A 222 0.50 -13.26 13.43
C THR A 222 0.98 -14.69 13.72
N GLN A 223 0.20 -15.67 13.30
CA GLN A 223 0.48 -17.10 13.43
C GLN A 223 0.65 -17.68 12.02
N LEU A 224 1.58 -18.63 11.86
CA LEU A 224 1.84 -19.29 10.59
C LEU A 224 0.82 -20.42 10.33
N SER A 225 -0.47 -20.06 10.29
CA SER A 225 -1.60 -20.98 10.14
C SER A 225 -2.18 -20.93 8.72
N SER A 226 -2.81 -22.03 8.28
CA SER A 226 -3.69 -22.00 7.10
C SER A 226 -5.03 -21.34 7.42
N VAL A 227 -5.79 -20.90 6.39
CA VAL A 227 -7.13 -20.34 6.60
C VAL A 227 -8.04 -21.33 7.34
N THR A 228 -7.98 -22.60 6.97
CA THR A 228 -8.73 -23.68 7.62
C THR A 228 -8.42 -23.78 9.11
N GLU A 229 -7.13 -23.73 9.47
CA GLU A 229 -6.69 -23.82 10.85
C GLU A 229 -7.12 -22.60 11.66
N ALA A 230 -6.99 -21.39 11.11
CA ALA A 230 -7.42 -20.16 11.76
C ALA A 230 -8.93 -20.13 12.00
N LEU A 231 -9.73 -20.60 11.02
CA LEU A 231 -11.18 -20.78 11.17
C LEU A 231 -11.52 -21.78 12.28
N ASN A 232 -10.80 -22.90 12.35
CA ASN A 232 -10.99 -23.92 13.39
C ASN A 232 -10.65 -23.39 14.78
N ILE A 233 -9.56 -22.65 14.94
CA ILE A 233 -9.20 -22.00 16.20
C ILE A 233 -10.35 -21.08 16.66
N PHE A 234 -10.88 -20.26 15.76
CA PHE A 234 -11.98 -19.37 16.10
C PHE A 234 -13.25 -20.15 16.46
N ALA A 235 -13.61 -21.18 15.69
CA ALA A 235 -14.78 -22.01 15.95
C ALA A 235 -14.72 -22.72 17.31
N GLN A 236 -13.55 -23.22 17.72
CA GLN A 236 -13.35 -23.84 19.02
C GLN A 236 -13.52 -22.86 20.18
N ARG A 237 -13.01 -21.62 20.04
CA ARG A 237 -13.05 -20.62 21.10
C ARG A 237 -14.38 -19.85 21.15
N ARG A 238 -15.11 -19.80 20.04
CA ARG A 238 -16.43 -19.17 19.92
C ARG A 238 -17.39 -20.02 19.07
N PRO A 239 -17.87 -21.17 19.58
CA PRO A 239 -18.75 -22.05 18.82
C PRO A 239 -20.03 -21.36 18.33
N PRO A 240 -20.51 -21.65 17.09
CA PRO A 240 -19.92 -22.58 16.13
C PRO A 240 -18.81 -21.99 15.26
N GLY A 241 -18.39 -20.73 15.51
CA GLY A 241 -17.49 -19.96 14.66
C GLY A 241 -18.24 -18.99 13.75
N ILE A 242 -17.69 -18.77 12.56
CA ILE A 242 -18.34 -18.04 11.46
C ILE A 242 -19.33 -19.00 10.80
N TYR A 243 -20.60 -18.61 10.71
CA TYR A 243 -21.68 -19.44 10.14
C TYR A 243 -22.28 -18.86 8.85
N LYS A 244 -21.66 -17.80 8.33
CA LYS A 244 -22.00 -17.19 7.04
C LYS A 244 -20.94 -17.57 6.00
N VAL A 245 -21.36 -18.22 4.91
CA VAL A 245 -20.47 -18.82 3.90
C VAL A 245 -19.66 -17.74 3.15
N ASP A 246 -20.31 -16.62 2.82
CA ASP A 246 -19.72 -15.44 2.19
C ASP A 246 -18.50 -14.91 2.95
N TYR A 247 -18.56 -14.92 4.29
CA TYR A 247 -17.43 -14.55 5.15
C TYR A 247 -16.26 -15.52 5.03
N ILE A 248 -16.53 -16.81 5.01
CA ILE A 248 -15.50 -17.86 4.90
C ILE A 248 -14.83 -17.79 3.53
N GLN A 249 -15.63 -17.71 2.46
CA GLN A 249 -15.15 -17.59 1.08
C GLN A 249 -14.28 -16.35 0.87
N ALA A 250 -14.69 -15.20 1.43
CA ALA A 250 -13.91 -13.97 1.34
C ALA A 250 -12.53 -14.11 2.00
N ILE A 251 -12.41 -14.84 3.13
CA ILE A 251 -11.11 -15.07 3.79
C ILE A 251 -10.21 -15.94 2.90
N TYR A 252 -10.73 -17.05 2.37
CA TYR A 252 -9.98 -17.93 1.45
C TYR A 252 -9.51 -17.17 0.21
N SER A 253 -10.43 -16.41 -0.40
CA SER A 253 -10.14 -15.57 -1.57
C SER A 253 -9.05 -14.54 -1.26
N PHE A 254 -9.15 -13.84 -0.12
CA PHE A 254 -8.16 -12.84 0.29
C PHE A 254 -6.77 -13.46 0.44
N TYR A 255 -6.65 -14.63 1.07
CA TYR A 255 -5.37 -15.30 1.30
C TYR A 255 -4.92 -16.19 0.13
N HIS A 256 -5.62 -16.15 -1.01
CA HIS A 256 -5.35 -16.97 -2.19
C HIS A 256 -5.29 -18.47 -1.90
N GLU A 257 -6.03 -18.93 -0.90
CA GLU A 257 -6.13 -20.35 -0.55
C GLU A 257 -7.40 -20.95 -1.15
N ILE A 258 -7.27 -22.07 -1.85
CA ILE A 258 -8.43 -22.85 -2.33
C ILE A 258 -8.54 -24.11 -1.46
N PRO A 259 -9.57 -24.21 -0.60
CA PRO A 259 -9.76 -25.40 0.22
C PRO A 259 -10.32 -26.55 -0.63
N GLU A 260 -10.03 -27.79 -0.22
CA GLU A 260 -10.63 -28.98 -0.83
C GLU A 260 -12.15 -29.04 -0.59
N ASN A 261 -12.60 -28.63 0.61
CA ASN A 261 -14.00 -28.52 0.96
C ASN A 261 -14.23 -27.33 1.92
N ILE A 262 -15.19 -26.45 1.59
CA ILE A 262 -15.59 -25.35 2.47
C ILE A 262 -16.61 -25.89 3.48
N VAL A 263 -16.17 -26.09 4.71
CA VAL A 263 -17.05 -26.46 5.82
C VAL A 263 -17.59 -25.18 6.46
N CYS A 264 -18.89 -24.93 6.31
CA CYS A 264 -19.59 -23.87 7.03
C CYS A 264 -20.58 -24.48 8.02
N PRO A 265 -20.53 -24.11 9.31
CA PRO A 265 -21.53 -24.56 10.26
C PRO A 265 -22.91 -24.00 9.91
N PRO A 266 -24.00 -24.70 10.27
CA PRO A 266 -25.35 -24.21 10.04
C PRO A 266 -25.64 -22.96 10.87
N THR A 267 -26.56 -22.12 10.37
CA THR A 267 -27.04 -20.96 11.12
C THR A 267 -27.56 -21.40 12.50
N PRO A 268 -27.03 -20.83 13.61
CA PRO A 268 -27.44 -21.19 14.95
C PRO A 268 -28.93 -20.97 15.20
N GLU A 269 -29.53 -21.83 16.02
CA GLU A 269 -30.97 -21.78 16.35
C GLU A 269 -31.41 -20.42 16.89
N TRP A 270 -30.59 -19.81 17.76
CA TRP A 270 -30.88 -18.49 18.34
C TRP A 270 -30.91 -17.33 17.33
N LYS A 271 -30.42 -17.51 16.10
CA LYS A 271 -30.54 -16.50 15.03
C LYS A 271 -31.60 -16.85 13.98
N ARG A 272 -32.16 -18.06 13.99
CA ARG A 272 -33.22 -18.42 13.04
C ARG A 272 -34.43 -17.50 13.31
N PRO A 273 -35.03 -16.90 12.27
CA PRO A 273 -36.26 -16.14 12.44
C PRO A 273 -37.32 -17.04 13.08
N SER A 274 -37.89 -16.63 14.21
CA SER A 274 -39.02 -17.32 14.83
C SER A 274 -40.32 -17.12 14.04
N ASP A 275 -40.38 -16.10 13.20
CA ASP A 275 -41.55 -15.74 12.40
C ASP A 275 -41.22 -15.93 10.92
N LEU A 276 -41.67 -17.04 10.34
CA LEU A 276 -41.95 -17.10 8.91
C LEU A 276 -43.10 -16.11 8.64
N ASP A 277 -43.01 -15.32 7.57
CA ASP A 277 -44.17 -14.57 7.12
C ASP A 277 -45.29 -15.54 6.69
N LEU A 278 -46.51 -15.02 6.45
CA LEU A 278 -47.66 -15.83 6.00
C LEU A 278 -47.44 -16.56 4.66
N ASN A 279 -46.28 -16.36 4.02
CA ASN A 279 -45.87 -16.94 2.75
C ASN A 279 -44.70 -17.93 2.90
N GLY A 280 -44.20 -18.18 4.12
CA GLY A 280 -43.10 -19.11 4.37
C GLY A 280 -41.70 -18.56 4.09
N GLU A 281 -41.55 -17.25 3.93
CA GLU A 281 -40.25 -16.58 3.81
C GLU A 281 -39.80 -15.97 5.15
N ALA A 282 -38.50 -15.98 5.40
CA ALA A 282 -37.90 -15.37 6.57
C ALA A 282 -38.11 -13.84 6.56
N LYS A 283 -38.66 -13.27 7.64
CA LYS A 283 -38.65 -11.79 7.84
C LYS A 283 -37.24 -11.24 7.61
N GLN A 284 -37.12 -10.25 6.73
CA GLN A 284 -35.87 -9.52 6.50
C GLN A 284 -35.54 -8.68 7.75
N ASP A 285 -34.25 -8.61 8.11
CA ASP A 285 -33.75 -7.91 9.30
C ASP A 285 -34.07 -6.38 9.20
N ASP A 286 -35.00 -5.86 10.01
CA ASP A 286 -35.38 -4.42 10.12
C ASP A 286 -34.33 -3.54 10.85
N ASP A 287 -33.09 -3.99 10.98
CA ASP A 287 -32.06 -3.35 11.81
C ASP A 287 -31.40 -2.09 11.19
N ASP A 288 -32.06 -1.35 10.28
CA ASP A 288 -31.59 0.01 9.91
C ASP A 288 -32.67 0.95 9.32
N ASP A 289 -32.86 2.10 9.99
CA ASP A 289 -33.55 3.30 9.49
C ASP A 289 -32.58 4.07 8.57
N GLY A 290 -32.65 3.86 7.25
CA GLY A 290 -31.83 4.63 6.31
C GLY A 290 -31.96 4.18 4.85
N ASN A 291 -32.39 5.13 4.02
CA ASN A 291 -32.60 5.07 2.57
C ASN A 291 -31.78 4.03 1.81
N VAL A 292 -32.47 3.11 1.13
CA VAL A 292 -31.88 2.02 0.35
C VAL A 292 -31.57 2.50 -1.06
N ASP A 293 -30.36 3.00 -1.29
CA ASP A 293 -29.76 2.86 -2.62
C ASP A 293 -29.22 1.43 -2.72
N ARG A 294 -29.89 0.62 -3.56
CA ARG A 294 -29.43 -0.74 -3.90
C ARG A 294 -27.99 -0.66 -4.38
N ALA A 295 -27.08 -1.26 -3.63
CA ALA A 295 -25.72 -1.51 -4.11
C ALA A 295 -25.81 -2.34 -5.40
N PRO A 296 -25.05 -1.99 -6.46
CA PRO A 296 -25.03 -2.79 -7.68
C PRO A 296 -24.48 -4.18 -7.36
N SER A 297 -25.16 -5.21 -7.88
CA SER A 297 -24.62 -6.56 -7.99
C SER A 297 -23.25 -6.52 -8.67
N PRO A 298 -22.26 -7.33 -8.24
CA PRO A 298 -20.98 -7.43 -8.95
C PRO A 298 -21.20 -8.29 -10.21
N ASN A 299 -21.83 -7.72 -11.23
CA ASN A 299 -21.92 -8.32 -12.55
C ASN A 299 -21.05 -7.53 -13.52
N HIS A 300 -20.15 -8.28 -14.16
CA HIS A 300 -19.22 -7.91 -15.22
C HIS A 300 -18.06 -7.01 -14.77
N GLU A 301 -16.90 -7.64 -14.59
CA GLU A 301 -15.61 -6.99 -14.77
C GLU A 301 -15.62 -6.38 -16.19
N ASP A 302 -15.99 -5.10 -16.27
CA ASP A 302 -15.60 -4.26 -17.40
C ASP A 302 -14.08 -4.43 -17.57
N ASP A 303 -13.63 -4.61 -18.82
CA ASP A 303 -12.23 -4.60 -19.26
C ASP A 303 -11.54 -3.30 -18.78
N LYS A 304 -11.19 -3.24 -17.50
CA LYS A 304 -10.37 -2.17 -16.95
C LYS A 304 -8.99 -2.39 -17.53
N VAL A 305 -8.67 -1.58 -18.53
CA VAL A 305 -7.34 -1.47 -19.11
C VAL A 305 -6.35 -1.28 -17.96
N ILE A 306 -5.55 -2.31 -17.70
CA ILE A 306 -4.52 -2.29 -16.67
C ILE A 306 -3.42 -1.32 -17.14
N THR A 307 -3.05 -0.37 -16.28
CA THR A 307 -2.02 0.63 -16.57
C THR A 307 -0.91 0.64 -15.51
N ASN A 308 0.23 1.23 -15.88
CA ASN A 308 1.34 1.48 -14.94
C ASN A 308 0.96 2.51 -13.85
N ASP A 309 -0.05 3.34 -14.07
CA ASP A 309 -0.51 4.40 -13.17
C ASP A 309 -1.53 3.92 -12.13
N ASP A 310 -1.95 2.65 -12.22
CA ASP A 310 -2.95 2.10 -11.32
C ASP A 310 -2.44 2.09 -9.87
N ILE A 311 -3.29 2.54 -8.94
CA ILE A 311 -2.93 2.54 -7.52
C ILE A 311 -3.15 1.12 -6.96
N LEU A 312 -2.06 0.41 -6.67
CA LEU A 312 -2.09 -0.99 -6.23
C LEU A 312 -2.15 -1.14 -4.71
N GLY A 313 -2.84 -2.15 -4.22
CA GLY A 313 -2.95 -2.48 -2.80
C GLY A 313 -3.93 -1.62 -2.00
N ASP A 314 -4.02 -1.90 -0.70
CA ASP A 314 -4.88 -1.19 0.24
C ASP A 314 -4.16 0.02 0.84
N ALA A 315 -4.92 1.04 1.22
CA ALA A 315 -4.37 2.17 1.96
C ALA A 315 -3.86 1.73 3.34
N VAL A 316 -2.76 2.34 3.78
CA VAL A 316 -2.18 2.13 5.10
C VAL A 316 -2.38 3.42 5.91
N PRO A 317 -2.91 3.36 7.16
CA PRO A 317 -3.07 4.54 8.01
C PRO A 317 -1.75 5.27 8.25
N TYR A 318 -1.79 6.60 8.34
CA TYR A 318 -0.59 7.46 8.42
C TYR A 318 0.36 7.05 9.57
N ASP A 319 -0.17 6.82 10.77
CA ASP A 319 0.63 6.41 11.94
C ASP A 319 1.39 5.10 11.69
N GLN A 320 0.75 4.15 10.99
CA GLN A 320 1.41 2.91 10.60
C GLN A 320 2.48 3.16 9.53
N GLN A 321 2.25 4.07 8.58
CA GLN A 321 3.26 4.45 7.60
C GLN A 321 4.51 5.03 8.28
N ASP A 322 4.36 5.90 9.28
CA ASP A 322 5.51 6.49 9.99
C ASP A 322 6.36 5.44 10.72
N PHE A 323 5.72 4.44 11.32
CA PHE A 323 6.42 3.29 11.89
C PHE A 323 7.17 2.50 10.81
N LEU A 324 6.55 2.23 9.66
CA LEU A 324 7.18 1.51 8.55
C LEU A 324 8.34 2.32 7.92
N ARG A 325 8.23 3.65 7.81
CA ARG A 325 9.33 4.54 7.38
C ARG A 325 10.55 4.39 8.29
N SER A 326 10.31 4.40 9.60
CA SER A 326 11.36 4.22 10.61
C SER A 326 12.07 2.88 10.46
N ILE A 327 11.33 1.82 10.13
CA ILE A 327 11.90 0.50 9.81
C ILE A 327 12.76 0.57 8.54
N CYS A 328 12.26 1.15 7.45
CA CYS A 328 13.03 1.29 6.21
C CYS A 328 14.36 2.04 6.43
N PHE A 329 14.37 3.14 7.18
CA PHE A 329 15.61 3.85 7.49
C PHE A 329 16.60 3.01 8.27
N ARG A 330 16.14 2.28 9.28
CA ARG A 330 16.98 1.35 10.04
C ARG A 330 17.58 0.25 9.15
N LEU A 331 16.77 -0.34 8.27
CA LEU A 331 17.22 -1.40 7.35
C LEU A 331 18.24 -0.88 6.34
N LEU A 332 18.17 0.39 5.97
CA LEU A 332 19.11 1.07 5.08
C LEU A 332 20.31 1.70 5.83
N GLU A 333 20.44 1.45 7.14
CA GLU A 333 21.49 2.03 8.00
C GLU A 333 21.54 3.58 7.97
N LEU A 334 20.39 4.22 7.78
CA LEU A 334 20.27 5.68 7.75
C LEU A 334 19.98 6.23 9.15
N VAL A 335 20.71 7.29 9.54
CA VAL A 335 20.44 8.03 10.78
C VAL A 335 19.26 8.98 10.58
N PRO A 336 18.17 8.86 11.36
CA PRO A 336 17.03 9.77 11.26
C PRO A 336 17.48 11.20 11.53
N SER A 337 17.29 12.09 10.56
CA SER A 337 17.72 13.49 10.63
C SER A 337 16.51 14.42 10.46
N GLY A 338 15.65 14.49 11.48
CA GLY A 338 14.47 15.37 11.50
C GLY A 338 13.60 15.30 10.23
N ARG A 339 13.30 16.45 9.61
CA ARG A 339 12.46 16.59 8.39
C ARG A 339 12.92 15.74 7.19
N ALA A 340 14.13 15.18 7.19
CA ALA A 340 14.62 14.26 6.15
C ALA A 340 13.95 12.87 6.19
N ASN A 341 13.21 12.54 7.26
CA ASN A 341 12.52 11.26 7.43
C ASN A 341 11.29 11.07 6.51
N ALA A 342 10.88 12.10 5.78
CA ALA A 342 9.76 12.02 4.84
C ALA A 342 10.20 11.73 3.39
N GLN A 343 11.50 11.72 3.10
CA GLN A 343 11.99 11.53 1.73
C GLN A 343 12.19 10.06 1.40
N PHE A 344 11.77 9.67 0.20
CA PHE A 344 12.00 8.33 -0.34
C PHE A 344 13.50 8.01 -0.40
N PRO A 345 13.95 6.89 0.20
CA PRO A 345 15.38 6.63 0.36
C PRO A 345 16.01 5.88 -0.82
N GLY A 346 15.24 5.45 -1.82
CA GLY A 346 15.77 4.63 -2.90
C GLY A 346 16.80 5.29 -3.80
N SER A 347 17.71 4.48 -4.33
CA SER A 347 18.81 4.94 -5.19
C SER A 347 18.31 5.61 -6.47
N HIS A 348 18.89 6.73 -6.90
CA HIS A 348 18.48 7.46 -8.09
C HIS A 348 19.61 7.49 -9.12
N PRO A 349 19.40 6.94 -10.34
CA PRO A 349 20.39 6.95 -11.40
C PRO A 349 20.64 8.36 -11.94
N VAL A 350 21.91 8.66 -12.25
CA VAL A 350 22.32 9.85 -12.99
C VAL A 350 22.36 9.57 -14.50
N SER A 351 22.09 10.58 -15.33
CA SER A 351 22.14 10.39 -16.78
C SER A 351 23.58 10.19 -17.26
N LEU A 352 23.79 9.23 -18.15
CA LEU A 352 25.06 9.01 -18.82
C LEU A 352 25.35 10.20 -19.75
N ASN A 353 26.54 10.76 -19.64
CA ASN A 353 27.04 11.86 -20.46
C ASN A 353 28.53 11.62 -20.76
N SER A 354 29.12 12.45 -21.63
CA SER A 354 30.52 12.29 -22.03
C SER A 354 31.53 12.36 -20.87
N GLU A 355 31.20 13.06 -19.78
CA GLU A 355 32.08 13.21 -18.60
C GLU A 355 32.11 11.91 -17.77
N ASN A 356 30.93 11.36 -17.44
CA ASN A 356 30.82 10.16 -16.61
C ASN A 356 30.92 8.85 -17.40
N LEU A 357 30.96 8.90 -18.73
CA LEU A 357 31.26 7.75 -19.59
C LEU A 357 32.62 7.13 -19.26
N GLN A 358 33.59 7.96 -18.83
CA GLN A 358 34.92 7.50 -18.41
C GLN A 358 34.87 6.57 -17.20
N ILE A 359 33.83 6.64 -16.36
CA ILE A 359 33.65 5.75 -15.21
C ILE A 359 33.51 4.29 -15.68
N LEU A 360 32.91 4.05 -16.86
CA LEU A 360 32.80 2.71 -17.45
C LEU A 360 34.16 2.09 -17.81
N ARG A 361 35.17 2.92 -18.11
CA ARG A 361 36.57 2.46 -18.34
C ARG A 361 37.29 2.11 -17.03
N GLN A 362 36.88 2.71 -15.92
CA GLN A 362 37.57 2.60 -14.63
C GLN A 362 37.01 1.50 -13.73
N ARG A 363 35.75 1.11 -13.92
CA ARG A 363 35.03 0.19 -13.04
C ARG A 363 34.27 -0.86 -13.84
N TYR A 364 33.97 -1.98 -13.20
CA TYR A 364 33.16 -3.04 -13.81
C TYR A 364 31.68 -2.71 -13.72
N TYR A 365 30.98 -2.78 -14.86
CA TYR A 365 29.55 -2.55 -14.93
C TYR A 365 28.78 -3.77 -15.42
N TYR A 366 27.60 -3.94 -14.85
CA TYR A 366 26.52 -4.65 -15.48
C TYR A 366 25.59 -3.69 -16.22
N ALA A 367 24.90 -4.21 -17.22
CA ALA A 367 23.88 -3.52 -17.99
C ALA A 367 22.56 -4.29 -17.91
N THR A 368 21.46 -3.55 -17.85
CA THR A 368 20.09 -4.05 -18.03
C THR A 368 19.31 -3.03 -18.87
N TRP A 369 18.18 -3.45 -19.43
CA TRP A 369 17.24 -2.53 -20.05
C TRP A 369 16.54 -1.64 -19.00
N LYS A 370 16.23 -0.41 -19.40
CA LYS A 370 15.43 0.51 -18.61
C LYS A 370 13.96 0.32 -19.00
N ALA A 371 13.21 -0.38 -18.16
CA ALA A 371 11.80 -0.63 -18.44
C ALA A 371 10.99 0.66 -18.26
N ASP A 372 9.89 0.77 -19.00
CA ASP A 372 8.88 1.79 -18.72
C ASP A 372 7.86 1.24 -17.72
N GLY A 373 8.03 1.65 -16.46
CA GLY A 373 7.23 1.16 -15.36
C GLY A 373 7.25 2.08 -14.15
N THR A 374 6.42 1.74 -13.17
CA THR A 374 6.33 2.49 -11.92
C THR A 374 7.26 1.89 -10.89
N ARG A 375 8.24 2.68 -10.44
CA ARG A 375 9.18 2.25 -9.40
C ARG A 375 8.46 2.04 -8.07
N TYR A 376 8.67 0.87 -7.47
CA TYR A 376 8.28 0.58 -6.10
C TYR A 376 9.42 -0.11 -5.35
N MET A 377 9.69 0.36 -4.14
CA MET A 377 10.31 -0.52 -3.15
C MET A 377 9.25 -1.46 -2.59
N MET A 378 9.65 -2.64 -2.16
CA MET A 378 8.76 -3.60 -1.52
C MET A 378 9.34 -4.02 -0.17
N LEU A 379 8.61 -3.72 0.91
CA LEU A 379 8.91 -4.17 2.27
C LEU A 379 8.07 -5.41 2.57
N ILE A 380 8.73 -6.53 2.78
CA ILE A 380 8.10 -7.81 3.10
C ILE A 380 8.17 -8.00 4.62
N THR A 381 7.03 -8.16 5.27
CA THR A 381 6.91 -8.46 6.70
C THR A 381 6.08 -9.74 6.89
N ARG A 382 5.93 -10.16 8.15
CA ARG A 382 5.13 -11.37 8.48
C ARG A 382 3.63 -11.09 8.41
N ASP A 383 3.24 -9.86 8.70
CA ASP A 383 1.87 -9.37 8.74
C ASP A 383 1.35 -8.84 7.37
N GLY A 384 2.26 -8.64 6.41
CA GLY A 384 1.90 -8.27 5.05
C GLY A 384 3.09 -7.87 4.18
N CYS A 385 2.80 -7.58 2.91
CA CYS A 385 3.77 -6.97 2.00
C CYS A 385 3.33 -5.54 1.71
N PHE A 386 4.30 -4.63 1.61
CA PHE A 386 4.03 -3.21 1.40
C PHE A 386 4.77 -2.71 0.17
N LEU A 387 4.03 -2.17 -0.79
CA LEU A 387 4.58 -1.38 -1.90
C LEU A 387 4.83 0.04 -1.41
N ILE A 388 6.00 0.57 -1.76
CA ILE A 388 6.47 1.89 -1.34
C ILE A 388 6.78 2.70 -2.60
N ASP A 389 5.98 3.75 -2.83
CA ASP A 389 6.13 4.61 -4.00
C ASP A 389 7.22 5.68 -3.81
N ARG A 390 7.46 6.49 -4.85
CA ARG A 390 8.44 7.59 -4.81
C ARG A 390 8.07 8.73 -3.84
N ASN A 391 6.82 8.80 -3.39
CA ASN A 391 6.37 9.76 -2.38
C ASN A 391 6.54 9.20 -0.96
N PHE A 392 7.14 8.01 -0.84
CA PHE A 392 7.29 7.27 0.41
C PHE A 392 5.95 6.95 1.08
N CYS A 393 4.92 6.70 0.25
CA CYS A 393 3.62 6.21 0.66
C CYS A 393 3.60 4.69 0.61
N PHE A 394 2.96 4.08 1.61
CA PHE A 394 2.86 2.63 1.75
C PHE A 394 1.47 2.16 1.33
N ARG A 395 1.41 1.10 0.53
CA ARG A 395 0.18 0.37 0.24
C ARG A 395 0.36 -1.10 0.48
N ARG A 396 -0.59 -1.72 1.19
CA ARG A 396 -0.51 -3.12 1.59
C ARG A 396 -0.97 -4.00 0.44
N VAL A 397 -0.24 -5.07 0.15
CA VAL A 397 -0.61 -6.12 -0.81
C VAL A 397 -0.53 -7.49 -0.13
N GLN A 398 -1.45 -8.39 -0.51
CA GLN A 398 -1.45 -9.75 -0.01
C GLN A 398 -0.60 -10.63 -0.94
N MET A 399 0.58 -11.04 -0.46
CA MET A 399 1.52 -11.87 -1.21
C MET A 399 2.33 -12.73 -0.25
N ARG A 400 2.84 -13.87 -0.74
CA ARG A 400 3.52 -14.87 0.08
C ARG A 400 5.01 -14.96 -0.25
N PHE A 401 5.88 -14.74 0.72
CA PHE A 401 7.34 -14.79 0.54
C PHE A 401 7.98 -15.81 1.49
N PRO A 402 8.04 -17.10 1.11
CA PRO A 402 8.62 -18.15 1.93
C PRO A 402 10.14 -18.00 2.03
N LEU A 403 10.69 -18.40 3.17
CA LEU A 403 12.14 -18.55 3.32
C LEU A 403 12.65 -19.73 2.51
N ARG A 404 13.94 -19.70 2.19
CA ARG A 404 14.63 -20.77 1.47
C ARG A 404 14.43 -22.14 2.12
N ASN A 405 14.48 -22.20 3.44
CA ASN A 405 14.05 -23.35 4.20
C ASN A 405 12.57 -23.20 4.54
N SER A 406 11.71 -24.01 3.93
CA SER A 406 10.25 -23.93 4.08
C SER A 406 9.80 -24.08 5.54
N ASN A 407 10.59 -24.74 6.40
CA ASN A 407 10.28 -24.94 7.81
C ASN A 407 10.53 -23.67 8.66
N GLU A 408 11.26 -22.69 8.16
CA GLU A 408 11.58 -21.46 8.88
C GLU A 408 10.48 -20.38 8.73
N GLY A 409 9.48 -20.62 7.88
CA GLY A 409 8.33 -19.76 7.66
C GLY A 409 8.54 -18.72 6.55
N PHE A 410 8.15 -17.48 6.82
CA PHE A 410 8.15 -16.39 5.83
C PHE A 410 9.11 -15.26 6.20
N HIS A 411 9.52 -14.51 5.19
CA HIS A 411 10.38 -13.34 5.34
C HIS A 411 9.81 -12.30 6.31
N HIS A 412 10.71 -11.63 7.03
CA HIS A 412 10.34 -10.56 7.95
C HIS A 412 11.32 -9.39 7.89
N TYR A 413 10.86 -8.21 7.47
CA TYR A 413 11.71 -7.03 7.26
C TYR A 413 12.79 -7.26 6.19
N THR A 414 12.38 -7.86 5.08
CA THR A 414 13.16 -7.92 3.83
C THR A 414 12.74 -6.76 2.94
N LEU A 415 13.70 -5.97 2.45
CA LEU A 415 13.46 -4.78 1.65
C LEU A 415 14.09 -4.95 0.26
N ILE A 416 13.28 -4.78 -0.78
CA ILE A 416 13.64 -5.00 -2.19
C ILE A 416 13.37 -3.72 -2.98
N ASP A 417 14.23 -3.41 -3.96
CA ASP A 417 14.00 -2.33 -4.92
C ASP A 417 13.63 -2.92 -6.29
N GLY A 418 12.69 -2.26 -6.96
CA GLY A 418 12.09 -2.83 -8.16
C GLY A 418 11.23 -1.86 -8.95
N GLU A 419 10.68 -2.40 -10.03
CA GLU A 419 9.87 -1.68 -11.01
C GLU A 419 8.65 -2.52 -11.37
N MET A 420 7.47 -1.94 -11.22
CA MET A 420 6.22 -2.55 -11.66
C MET A 420 6.00 -2.22 -13.13
N ILE A 421 5.83 -3.24 -13.94
CA ILE A 421 5.53 -3.14 -15.37
C ILE A 421 4.19 -3.81 -15.69
N VAL A 422 3.64 -3.48 -16.86
CA VAL A 422 2.53 -4.21 -17.48
C VAL A 422 3.08 -4.89 -18.75
N ASP A 423 3.14 -6.22 -18.73
CA ASP A 423 3.48 -7.04 -19.88
C ASP A 423 2.22 -7.27 -20.73
N THR A 424 2.32 -7.06 -22.04
CA THR A 424 1.34 -7.54 -23.03
C THR A 424 1.73 -8.96 -23.45
N VAL A 425 1.16 -9.96 -22.78
CA VAL A 425 1.47 -11.36 -23.02
C VAL A 425 0.59 -11.90 -24.16
N PRO A 426 1.17 -12.54 -25.20
CA PRO A 426 0.38 -13.21 -26.22
C PRO A 426 -0.64 -14.16 -25.59
N ASP A 427 -1.88 -14.14 -26.08
CA ASP A 427 -3.03 -14.97 -25.67
C ASP A 427 -3.54 -14.79 -24.22
N LEU A 428 -2.72 -14.25 -23.32
CA LEU A 428 -3.02 -14.10 -21.89
C LEU A 428 -3.34 -12.66 -21.47
N GLY A 429 -3.27 -11.72 -22.40
CA GLY A 429 -3.59 -10.31 -22.18
C GLY A 429 -2.55 -9.54 -21.36
N LEU A 430 -2.99 -8.45 -20.75
CA LEU A 430 -2.15 -7.59 -19.92
C LEU A 430 -1.90 -8.22 -18.55
N LYS A 431 -0.63 -8.32 -18.13
CA LYS A 431 -0.25 -8.86 -16.82
C LYS A 431 0.75 -7.97 -16.10
N ARG A 432 0.48 -7.69 -14.83
CA ARG A 432 1.42 -6.95 -13.97
C ARG A 432 2.58 -7.83 -13.53
N ARG A 433 3.78 -7.27 -13.56
CA ARG A 433 5.00 -7.92 -13.08
C ARG A 433 5.87 -6.93 -12.33
N TYR A 434 6.29 -7.32 -11.13
CA TYR A 434 7.31 -6.63 -10.36
C TYR A 434 8.68 -7.19 -10.72
N LEU A 435 9.49 -6.37 -11.38
CA LEU A 435 10.89 -6.63 -11.71
C LEU A 435 11.77 -6.16 -10.55
N ALA A 436 12.09 -7.09 -9.65
CA ALA A 436 13.02 -6.84 -8.55
C ALA A 436 14.46 -6.76 -9.09
N TYR A 437 15.18 -5.67 -8.82
CA TYR A 437 16.52 -5.44 -9.36
C TYR A 437 17.61 -5.26 -8.31
N ASP A 438 17.27 -4.92 -7.07
CA ASP A 438 18.24 -4.85 -5.96
C ASP A 438 17.60 -5.28 -4.64
N LEU A 439 18.43 -5.65 -3.66
CA LEU A 439 18.04 -6.19 -2.36
C LEU A 439 18.82 -5.46 -1.27
N MET A 440 18.12 -4.83 -0.33
CA MET A 440 18.73 -3.98 0.69
C MET A 440 18.76 -4.63 2.07
N SER A 441 17.80 -5.50 2.38
CA SER A 441 17.81 -6.27 3.63
C SER A 441 17.17 -7.65 3.45
N ILE A 442 17.63 -8.62 4.25
CA ILE A 442 17.02 -9.94 4.40
C ILE A 442 16.74 -10.17 5.88
N ASN A 443 15.50 -10.48 6.23
CA ASN A 443 15.14 -10.92 7.58
C ASN A 443 15.64 -9.97 8.70
N SER A 444 15.46 -8.66 8.52
CA SER A 444 15.97 -7.57 9.38
C SER A 444 17.46 -7.26 9.29
N GLN A 445 18.25 -8.08 8.61
CA GLN A 445 19.69 -7.85 8.42
C GLN A 445 19.91 -7.00 7.17
N SER A 446 20.60 -5.87 7.33
CA SER A 446 21.00 -5.02 6.21
C SER A 446 22.09 -5.70 5.38
N VAL A 447 21.97 -5.62 4.05
CA VAL A 447 22.98 -6.09 3.10
C VAL A 447 23.47 -4.97 2.18
N VAL A 448 23.15 -3.71 2.50
CA VAL A 448 23.48 -2.53 1.67
C VAL A 448 24.98 -2.35 1.44
N LYS A 449 25.84 -2.84 2.36
CA LYS A 449 27.30 -2.77 2.24
C LYS A 449 27.90 -3.84 1.32
N LEU A 450 27.17 -4.92 1.02
CA LEU A 450 27.67 -5.96 0.12
C LEU A 450 27.78 -5.42 -1.31
N PRO A 451 28.67 -5.94 -2.15
CA PRO A 451 28.69 -5.66 -3.59
C PRO A 451 27.34 -5.92 -4.28
N PHE A 452 26.98 -5.11 -5.28
CA PHE A 452 25.75 -5.33 -6.06
C PHE A 452 25.65 -6.75 -6.62
N SER A 453 26.75 -7.30 -7.13
CA SER A 453 26.78 -8.67 -7.65
C SER A 453 26.36 -9.74 -6.64
N GLU A 454 26.64 -9.53 -5.36
CA GLU A 454 26.21 -10.42 -4.28
C GLU A 454 24.74 -10.19 -3.93
N ARG A 455 24.31 -8.93 -3.78
CA ARG A 455 22.90 -8.58 -3.51
C ARG A 455 21.96 -9.10 -4.61
N TRP A 456 22.37 -8.96 -5.87
CA TRP A 456 21.63 -9.46 -7.03
C TRP A 456 21.53 -10.98 -7.08
N LYS A 457 22.56 -11.69 -6.61
CA LYS A 457 22.54 -13.15 -6.45
C LYS A 457 21.61 -13.57 -5.30
N LEU A 458 21.73 -12.90 -4.15
CA LEU A 458 20.89 -13.13 -2.98
C LEU A 458 19.40 -12.92 -3.30
N LEU A 459 19.06 -11.96 -4.15
CA LEU A 459 17.69 -11.74 -4.61
C LEU A 459 17.10 -12.98 -5.30
N ASP A 460 17.90 -13.70 -6.11
CA ASP A 460 17.46 -14.95 -6.73
C ASP A 460 17.36 -16.09 -5.71
N ASP A 461 18.43 -16.27 -4.93
CA ASP A 461 18.62 -17.39 -4.00
C ASP A 461 17.62 -17.36 -2.83
N GLU A 462 17.34 -16.17 -2.29
CA GLU A 462 16.55 -15.99 -1.08
C GLU A 462 15.09 -15.59 -1.36
N ILE A 463 14.77 -14.98 -2.51
CA ILE A 463 13.41 -14.48 -2.79
C ILE A 463 12.73 -15.23 -3.94
N ILE A 464 13.36 -15.27 -5.12
CA ILE A 464 12.70 -15.79 -6.32
C ILE A 464 12.61 -17.32 -6.30
N ARG A 465 13.73 -18.02 -6.07
CA ARG A 465 13.74 -19.48 -6.05
C ARG A 465 12.85 -20.06 -4.95
N PRO A 466 12.85 -19.54 -3.71
CA PRO A 466 11.96 -20.06 -2.66
C PRO A 466 10.47 -19.94 -3.04
N ARG A 467 10.05 -18.83 -3.66
CA ARG A 467 8.67 -18.70 -4.20
C ARG A 467 8.34 -19.73 -5.27
N TYR A 468 9.27 -19.99 -6.19
CA TYR A 468 9.07 -21.02 -7.22
C TYR A 468 8.96 -22.43 -6.61
N HIS A 469 9.81 -22.76 -5.64
CA HIS A 469 9.77 -24.05 -4.95
C HIS A 469 8.50 -24.23 -4.12
N ASP A 470 8.05 -23.19 -3.41
CA ASP A 470 6.82 -23.25 -2.61
C ASP A 470 5.57 -23.40 -3.49
N LYS A 471 5.54 -22.81 -4.68
CA LYS A 471 4.45 -23.02 -5.66
C LYS A 471 4.22 -24.50 -6.00
N GLY A 472 5.28 -25.31 -6.01
CA GLY A 472 5.17 -26.76 -6.23
C GLY A 472 4.84 -27.58 -4.98
N ARG A 473 5.03 -27.01 -3.77
CA ARG A 473 4.88 -27.71 -2.48
C ARG A 473 3.60 -27.37 -1.73
N SER A 474 3.05 -26.18 -1.95
CA SER A 474 1.89 -25.65 -1.25
C SER A 474 0.71 -25.52 -2.21
N PRO A 475 0.04 -26.64 -2.58
CA PRO A 475 -1.00 -26.64 -3.62
C PRO A 475 -2.25 -25.84 -3.24
N SER A 476 -2.47 -25.62 -1.93
CA SER A 476 -3.57 -24.80 -1.42
C SER A 476 -3.44 -23.33 -1.79
N TYR A 477 -2.22 -22.78 -1.84
CA TYR A 477 -1.97 -21.37 -2.16
C TYR A 477 -1.79 -21.15 -3.67
N LYS A 478 -2.58 -20.24 -4.24
CA LYS A 478 -2.60 -19.92 -5.68
C LYS A 478 -1.84 -18.63 -5.99
N TYR A 479 -0.57 -18.78 -6.36
CA TYR A 479 0.29 -17.67 -6.77
C TYR A 479 -0.24 -16.87 -7.97
N ASP A 480 -1.07 -17.47 -8.81
CA ASP A 480 -1.74 -16.83 -9.95
C ASP A 480 -2.86 -15.87 -9.55
N MET A 481 -3.37 -15.95 -8.33
CA MET A 481 -4.34 -15.00 -7.78
C MET A 481 -3.69 -13.75 -7.18
N GLU A 482 -2.36 -13.72 -7.02
CA GLU A 482 -1.67 -12.51 -6.55
C GLU A 482 -1.80 -11.35 -7.55
N LEU A 483 -1.87 -10.12 -7.04
CA LEU A 483 -2.06 -8.89 -7.85
C LEU A 483 -1.05 -8.70 -8.97
N PHE A 484 0.14 -9.28 -8.85
CA PHE A 484 1.21 -9.25 -9.83
C PHE A 484 2.19 -10.40 -9.60
N SER A 485 2.87 -10.80 -10.69
CA SER A 485 3.98 -11.76 -10.60
C SER A 485 5.27 -11.08 -10.15
N VAL A 486 6.14 -11.80 -9.44
CA VAL A 486 7.46 -11.30 -9.02
C VAL A 486 8.54 -12.01 -9.82
N ARG A 487 9.46 -11.25 -10.42
CA ARG A 487 10.59 -11.77 -11.18
C ARG A 487 11.85 -10.96 -10.86
N ARG A 488 13.01 -11.61 -10.82
CA ARG A 488 14.29 -10.91 -10.79
C ARG A 488 14.59 -10.29 -12.16
N LYS A 489 14.99 -9.03 -12.18
CA LYS A 489 15.50 -8.34 -13.37
C LYS A 489 16.89 -8.88 -13.70
N ASP A 490 17.08 -9.28 -14.94
CA ASP A 490 18.34 -9.85 -15.40
C ASP A 490 19.35 -8.74 -15.73
N PHE A 491 20.61 -8.96 -15.37
CA PHE A 491 21.73 -8.07 -15.62
C PHE A 491 22.81 -8.85 -16.36
N TRP A 492 23.45 -8.19 -17.33
CA TRP A 492 24.48 -8.79 -18.16
C TRP A 492 25.75 -7.95 -18.15
N GLN A 493 26.88 -8.55 -18.51
CA GLN A 493 28.13 -7.82 -18.68
C GLN A 493 28.02 -6.81 -19.84
N LEU A 494 28.85 -5.77 -19.83
CA LEU A 494 28.87 -4.75 -20.90
C LEU A 494 29.00 -5.35 -22.31
N SER A 495 29.68 -6.49 -22.46
CA SER A 495 29.80 -7.19 -23.74
C SER A 495 28.49 -7.66 -24.35
N ALA A 496 27.43 -7.74 -23.56
CA ALA A 496 26.10 -8.11 -24.03
C ALA A 496 25.27 -6.90 -24.50
N VAL A 497 25.72 -5.65 -24.30
CA VAL A 497 24.91 -4.45 -24.56
C VAL A 497 24.40 -4.39 -25.99
N ASN A 498 25.24 -4.70 -26.99
CA ASN A 498 24.79 -4.76 -28.39
C ASN A 498 23.64 -5.77 -28.59
N LYS A 499 23.69 -6.94 -27.93
CA LYS A 499 22.61 -7.93 -27.99
C LYS A 499 21.37 -7.47 -27.20
N ILE A 500 21.57 -6.79 -26.07
CA ILE A 500 20.47 -6.24 -25.28
C ILE A 500 19.66 -5.26 -26.14
N LEU A 501 20.33 -4.29 -26.76
CA LEU A 501 19.71 -3.24 -27.58
C LEU A 501 19.07 -3.80 -28.86
N LYS A 502 19.77 -4.67 -29.60
CA LYS A 502 19.33 -5.11 -30.93
C LYS A 502 18.48 -6.37 -30.96
N GLU A 503 18.58 -7.23 -29.94
CA GLU A 503 17.89 -8.53 -29.93
C GLU A 503 16.92 -8.70 -28.76
N PHE A 504 17.26 -8.24 -27.56
CA PHE A 504 16.45 -8.49 -26.36
C PHE A 504 15.33 -7.46 -26.19
N ILE A 505 15.65 -6.16 -26.19
CA ILE A 505 14.67 -5.06 -26.01
C ILE A 505 13.54 -5.16 -27.05
N PRO A 506 13.79 -5.37 -28.35
CA PRO A 506 12.72 -5.49 -29.34
C PRO A 506 11.77 -6.70 -29.14
N LYS A 507 12.17 -7.68 -28.32
CA LYS A 507 11.38 -8.89 -28.01
C LYS A 507 10.65 -8.78 -26.66
N LEU A 508 10.79 -7.67 -25.94
CA LEU A 508 10.10 -7.48 -24.67
C LEU A 508 8.59 -7.34 -24.87
N CYS A 509 7.82 -7.82 -23.89
CA CYS A 509 6.37 -7.67 -23.84
C CYS A 509 5.93 -6.32 -23.21
N HIS A 510 6.88 -5.44 -22.89
CA HIS A 510 6.66 -4.13 -22.29
C HIS A 510 7.63 -3.12 -22.91
N GLU A 511 7.31 -1.85 -22.78
CA GLU A 511 8.13 -0.76 -23.31
C GLU A 511 9.44 -0.59 -22.52
N SER A 512 10.47 -0.10 -23.22
CA SER A 512 11.80 0.14 -22.67
C SER A 512 12.41 1.34 -23.37
N ASP A 513 12.94 2.29 -22.61
CA ASP A 513 13.43 3.58 -23.13
C ASP A 513 14.96 3.73 -23.06
N GLY A 514 15.69 2.66 -22.77
CA GLY A 514 17.15 2.63 -22.85
C GLY A 514 17.79 1.59 -21.94
N LEU A 515 18.87 1.98 -21.26
CA LEU A 515 19.69 1.11 -20.43
C LEU A 515 19.90 1.68 -19.02
N ILE A 516 20.08 0.79 -18.06
CA ILE A 516 20.65 1.07 -16.74
C ILE A 516 22.00 0.36 -16.64
N LEU A 517 23.02 1.08 -16.20
CA LEU A 517 24.36 0.57 -15.96
C LEU A 517 24.62 0.64 -14.45
N GLN A 518 24.82 -0.52 -13.84
CA GLN A 518 25.03 -0.68 -12.39
C GLN A 518 26.44 -1.21 -12.14
N GLY A 519 27.22 -0.55 -11.29
CA GLY A 519 28.56 -1.02 -10.95
C GLY A 519 28.49 -2.37 -10.23
N TRP A 520 29.39 -3.27 -10.60
CA TRP A 520 29.43 -4.66 -10.15
C TRP A 520 29.73 -4.80 -8.65
N ASP A 521 30.61 -3.94 -8.14
CA ASP A 521 31.07 -3.87 -6.75
C ASP A 521 30.42 -2.75 -5.93
N ASP A 522 29.46 -2.01 -6.51
CA ASP A 522 28.83 -0.89 -5.81
C ASP A 522 28.07 -1.37 -4.56
N PRO A 523 28.28 -0.76 -3.37
CA PRO A 523 27.32 -0.87 -2.28
C PRO A 523 26.00 -0.18 -2.69
N TYR A 524 24.91 -0.46 -1.98
CA TYR A 524 23.65 0.23 -2.22
C TYR A 524 23.74 1.67 -1.69
N VAL A 525 23.70 2.64 -2.60
CA VAL A 525 23.73 4.06 -2.25
C VAL A 525 22.31 4.62 -2.30
N THR A 526 21.83 5.13 -1.17
CA THR A 526 20.52 5.78 -1.06
C THR A 526 20.50 7.12 -1.78
N ARG A 527 19.35 7.51 -2.34
CA ARG A 527 19.18 8.74 -3.13
C ARG A 527 20.15 8.78 -4.32
N THR A 528 20.59 9.95 -4.75
CA THR A 528 21.45 10.10 -5.93
C THR A 528 22.72 9.26 -5.83
N HIS A 529 22.94 8.39 -6.81
CA HIS A 529 24.13 7.56 -6.91
C HIS A 529 24.86 7.84 -8.21
N GLU A 530 26.01 8.51 -8.11
CA GLU A 530 26.83 8.91 -9.27
C GLU A 530 27.41 7.72 -10.05
N GLY A 531 27.53 6.55 -9.42
CA GLY A 531 27.96 5.31 -10.05
C GLY A 531 26.83 4.55 -10.76
N LEU A 532 25.56 4.86 -10.48
CA LEU A 532 24.41 4.22 -11.12
C LEU A 532 23.93 5.09 -12.28
N LEU A 533 24.12 4.59 -13.51
CA LEU A 533 23.95 5.39 -14.72
C LEU A 533 22.69 4.95 -15.47
N LYS A 534 22.00 5.92 -16.09
CA LYS A 534 20.92 5.68 -17.05
C LYS A 534 21.28 6.26 -18.40
N TRP A 535 21.10 5.47 -19.45
CA TRP A 535 21.19 5.92 -20.83
C TRP A 535 19.81 5.77 -21.47
N LYS A 536 19.43 6.72 -22.34
CA LYS A 536 18.17 6.71 -23.07
C LYS A 536 18.43 6.93 -24.55
N TYR A 537 17.57 6.36 -25.38
CA TYR A 537 17.54 6.66 -26.80
C TYR A 537 17.38 8.18 -27.00
N PRO A 538 18.23 8.83 -27.82
CA PRO A 538 18.13 10.26 -28.07
C PRO A 538 16.73 10.74 -28.48
N GLU A 539 16.06 9.94 -29.31
CA GLU A 539 14.70 10.14 -29.79
C GLU A 539 13.62 9.94 -28.73
N MET A 540 13.93 9.35 -27.57
CA MET A 540 13.01 9.17 -26.44
C MET A 540 13.24 10.20 -25.32
N ASN A 541 14.16 11.14 -25.50
CA ASN A 541 14.33 12.27 -24.60
C ASN A 541 13.24 13.33 -24.87
N SER A 542 12.22 13.35 -24.02
CA SER A 542 11.12 14.32 -24.07
C SER A 542 11.19 15.35 -22.94
N VAL A 543 10.57 16.50 -23.18
CA VAL A 543 10.34 17.54 -22.17
C VAL A 543 8.86 17.85 -22.11
N ASP A 544 8.31 17.92 -20.90
CA ASP A 544 6.93 18.36 -20.68
C ASP A 544 6.85 19.89 -20.66
N PHE A 545 5.91 20.44 -21.42
CA PHE A 545 5.62 21.87 -21.51
C PHE A 545 4.17 22.14 -21.12
N LEU A 546 3.89 23.27 -20.46
CA LEU A 546 2.54 23.76 -20.26
C LEU A 546 2.13 24.65 -21.44
N PHE A 547 1.00 24.37 -22.06
CA PHE A 547 0.48 25.15 -23.18
C PHE A 547 -0.74 25.98 -22.78
N GLU A 548 -0.71 27.27 -23.09
CA GLU A 548 -1.82 28.19 -22.87
C GLU A 548 -2.06 29.07 -24.09
N ILE A 549 -3.30 29.54 -24.20
CA ILE A 549 -3.75 30.46 -25.24
C ILE A 549 -4.20 31.74 -24.54
N GLY A 550 -3.58 32.88 -24.88
CA GLY A 550 -3.97 34.18 -24.34
C GLY A 550 -5.14 34.83 -25.09
N SER A 551 -5.52 36.02 -24.62
CA SER A 551 -6.70 36.79 -25.06
C SER A 551 -6.71 37.22 -26.54
N GLU A 552 -5.60 37.09 -27.27
CA GLU A 552 -5.50 37.36 -28.71
C GLU A 552 -5.16 36.12 -29.56
N ASN A 553 -5.47 34.91 -29.08
CA ASN A 553 -5.09 33.66 -29.76
C ASN A 553 -3.56 33.45 -29.86
N ARG A 554 -2.77 34.20 -29.09
CA ARG A 554 -1.32 34.00 -28.97
C ARG A 554 -1.06 32.72 -28.18
N GLN A 555 -0.27 31.84 -28.77
CA GLN A 555 0.16 30.58 -28.17
C GLN A 555 1.34 30.82 -27.25
N PHE A 556 1.23 30.36 -26.01
CA PHE A 556 2.30 30.42 -25.02
C PHE A 556 2.69 29.00 -24.61
N ILE A 557 3.99 28.73 -24.67
CA ILE A 557 4.59 27.48 -24.21
C ILE A 557 5.44 27.82 -23.00
N PHE A 558 5.16 27.18 -21.87
CA PHE A 558 5.87 27.39 -20.63
C PHE A 558 6.62 26.13 -20.20
N LEU A 559 7.80 26.35 -19.66
CA LEU A 559 8.60 25.34 -18.98
C LEU A 559 8.57 25.63 -17.48
N TYR A 560 8.30 24.62 -16.65
CA TYR A 560 8.46 24.75 -15.20
C TYR A 560 9.91 24.49 -14.80
N GLU A 561 10.58 25.52 -14.30
CA GLU A 561 11.95 25.47 -13.77
C GLU A 561 11.94 25.89 -12.30
N ARG A 562 12.27 24.96 -11.38
CA ARG A 562 12.31 25.20 -9.93
C ARG A 562 11.03 25.85 -9.35
N GLY A 563 9.87 25.34 -9.74
CA GLY A 563 8.56 25.86 -9.29
C GLY A 563 8.11 27.15 -9.99
N ARG A 564 8.94 27.75 -10.86
CA ARG A 564 8.59 28.96 -11.60
C ARG A 564 8.25 28.64 -13.05
N LYS A 565 7.16 29.23 -13.52
CA LYS A 565 6.68 29.14 -14.90
C LYS A 565 7.50 30.09 -15.77
N LYS A 566 8.30 29.55 -16.70
CA LYS A 566 9.16 30.32 -17.61
C LYS A 566 8.62 30.23 -19.04
N LEU A 567 8.35 31.38 -19.66
CA LEU A 567 7.91 31.42 -21.05
C LEU A 567 9.05 31.04 -21.99
N MET A 568 8.74 30.22 -22.99
CA MET A 568 9.67 29.91 -24.07
C MET A 568 9.46 30.86 -25.24
N ASP A 569 10.38 31.82 -25.39
CA ASP A 569 10.43 32.66 -26.57
C ASP A 569 10.77 31.77 -27.79
N SER A 570 10.04 31.96 -28.90
CA SER A 570 10.24 31.32 -30.23
C SER A 570 9.77 29.87 -30.46
N ALA A 571 9.04 29.24 -29.55
CA ALA A 571 8.41 27.93 -29.81
C ALA A 571 7.01 28.08 -30.46
N ARG A 572 6.75 27.41 -31.59
CA ARG A 572 5.46 27.44 -32.31
C ARG A 572 4.88 26.02 -32.45
N VAL A 573 3.60 25.85 -32.12
CA VAL A 573 2.89 24.57 -32.29
C VAL A 573 2.32 24.47 -33.71
N MET A 574 2.87 23.57 -34.53
CA MET A 574 2.52 23.46 -35.95
C MET A 574 1.22 22.67 -36.23
N LYS A 575 0.80 21.76 -35.33
CA LYS A 575 -0.37 20.89 -35.52
C LYS A 575 -1.04 20.55 -34.19
N LEU A 576 -1.96 21.39 -33.71
CA LEU A 576 -2.90 21.02 -32.65
C LEU A 576 -4.28 21.63 -32.94
N THR A 577 -5.35 20.83 -32.86
CA THR A 577 -6.74 21.30 -32.97
C THR A 577 -7.09 22.18 -31.77
N ARG A 578 -7.57 23.39 -32.06
CA ARG A 578 -7.59 24.60 -31.21
C ARG A 578 -8.22 24.51 -29.80
N LEU A 579 -9.00 23.47 -29.49
CA LEU A 579 -9.87 23.42 -28.29
C LEU A 579 -9.58 22.27 -27.30
N ARG A 580 -8.69 21.32 -27.62
CA ARG A 580 -8.51 20.12 -26.76
C ARG A 580 -7.41 20.21 -25.69
N TYR A 581 -6.54 21.22 -25.73
CA TYR A 581 -5.27 21.21 -24.98
C TYR A 581 -4.95 22.47 -24.17
N GLN A 582 -5.89 23.42 -24.06
CA GLN A 582 -5.73 24.57 -23.18
C GLN A 582 -5.59 24.11 -21.71
N GLY A 583 -4.52 24.52 -21.03
CA GLY A 583 -4.24 24.12 -19.66
C GLY A 583 -3.79 22.65 -19.49
N LYS A 584 -3.32 22.01 -20.57
CA LYS A 584 -2.72 20.67 -20.51
C LYS A 584 -1.20 20.72 -20.65
N LEU A 585 -0.52 19.77 -20.00
CA LEU A 585 0.87 19.48 -20.31
C LEU A 585 0.96 18.74 -21.64
N LEU A 586 1.88 19.18 -22.48
CA LEU A 586 2.25 18.58 -23.75
C LEU A 586 3.67 18.04 -23.62
N SER A 587 3.86 16.75 -23.87
CA SER A 587 5.19 16.17 -24.05
C SER A 587 5.61 16.42 -25.50
N ALA A 588 6.76 17.05 -25.71
CA ALA A 588 7.34 17.24 -27.04
C ALA A 588 8.75 16.65 -27.11
N LEU A 589 9.00 15.93 -28.21
CA LEU A 589 10.31 15.40 -28.56
C LEU A 589 11.19 16.53 -29.10
N GLY A 590 12.42 16.63 -28.60
CA GLY A 590 13.48 17.44 -29.22
C GLY A 590 13.53 18.95 -28.90
N ILE A 591 12.98 19.46 -27.78
CA ILE A 591 13.10 20.89 -27.39
C ILE A 591 13.51 21.09 -25.91
N LYS A 592 14.21 22.21 -25.68
CA LYS A 592 15.22 22.56 -24.66
C LYS A 592 14.70 22.80 -23.21
N LYS A 593 15.00 21.89 -22.25
CA LYS A 593 14.93 22.10 -20.77
C LYS A 593 16.31 21.96 -20.13
N ARG A 594 16.81 22.86 -19.29
CA ARG A 594 18.23 22.88 -18.80
C ARG A 594 18.84 21.54 -18.32
N THR A 595 18.11 20.69 -17.59
CA THR A 595 18.63 19.38 -17.13
C THR A 595 18.57 18.31 -18.21
N VAL A 596 17.49 18.32 -19.01
CA VAL A 596 17.37 17.46 -20.20
C VAL A 596 18.27 17.99 -21.33
N MET A 597 18.63 19.26 -21.32
CA MET A 597 19.52 19.95 -22.25
C MET A 597 20.91 19.39 -22.12
N ARG A 598 21.51 19.27 -20.92
CA ARG A 598 22.79 18.54 -20.79
C ARG A 598 22.69 17.12 -21.38
N SER A 599 21.61 16.41 -21.08
CA SER A 599 21.38 15.07 -21.63
C SER A 599 21.14 15.05 -23.15
N ILE A 600 20.66 16.13 -23.77
CA ILE A 600 20.38 16.24 -25.22
C ILE A 600 21.55 16.88 -25.98
N THR A 601 22.33 17.77 -25.36
CA THR A 601 23.50 18.46 -25.95
C THR A 601 24.77 17.62 -25.82
N ASP A 602 24.92 16.82 -24.75
CA ASP A 602 26.00 15.85 -24.55
C ASP A 602 25.50 14.41 -24.81
N ASN A 603 24.49 14.26 -25.65
CA ASN A 603 23.76 13.01 -25.78
C ASN A 603 24.61 11.96 -26.49
N ILE A 604 24.85 10.85 -25.80
CA ILE A 604 25.59 9.72 -26.34
C ILE A 604 24.62 8.93 -27.22
N THR A 605 24.90 8.85 -28.51
CA THR A 605 24.11 8.03 -29.45
C THR A 605 24.31 6.54 -29.18
N GLU A 606 23.41 5.69 -29.69
CA GLU A 606 23.60 4.23 -29.61
C GLU A 606 24.95 3.82 -30.20
N ASP A 607 25.30 4.32 -31.40
CA ASP A 607 26.56 3.99 -32.07
C ASP A 607 27.77 4.40 -31.22
N LYS A 608 27.74 5.59 -30.63
CA LYS A 608 28.84 6.07 -29.78
C LYS A 608 28.95 5.23 -28.51
N LEU A 609 27.84 4.87 -27.89
CA LEU A 609 27.84 3.99 -26.72
C LEU A 609 28.44 2.62 -27.06
N LEU A 610 28.06 2.04 -28.19
CA LEU A 610 28.53 0.72 -28.63
C LEU A 610 30.03 0.74 -28.97
N GLU A 611 30.50 1.78 -29.65
CA GLU A 611 31.93 2.00 -29.93
C GLU A 611 32.73 2.06 -28.62
N GLU A 612 32.27 2.87 -27.66
CA GLU A 612 32.96 3.06 -26.39
C GLU A 612 33.00 1.77 -25.56
N ILE A 613 31.91 1.01 -25.53
CA ILE A 613 31.86 -0.31 -24.89
C ILE A 613 32.83 -1.28 -25.56
N TYR A 614 32.92 -1.26 -26.89
CA TYR A 614 33.86 -2.10 -27.63
C TYR A 614 35.31 -1.80 -27.24
N GLU A 615 35.67 -0.52 -27.13
CA GLU A 615 37.00 -0.11 -26.64
C GLU A 615 37.24 -0.54 -25.18
N ILE A 616 36.27 -0.30 -24.28
CA ILE A 616 36.34 -0.68 -22.86
C ILE A 616 36.62 -2.18 -22.72
N MET A 617 35.97 -3.01 -23.53
CA MET A 617 36.13 -4.46 -23.51
C MET A 617 37.52 -4.95 -23.92
N ASN A 618 38.33 -4.10 -24.55
CA ASN A 618 39.71 -4.38 -24.93
C ASN A 618 40.73 -3.89 -23.89
N LEU A 619 40.28 -3.18 -22.84
CA LEU A 619 41.16 -2.77 -21.75
C LEU A 619 41.65 -3.99 -20.94
N PRO A 620 42.89 -3.98 -20.41
CA PRO A 620 43.47 -5.09 -19.65
C PRO A 620 42.59 -5.57 -18.49
N MET A 621 41.92 -4.63 -17.81
CA MET A 621 40.99 -4.89 -16.72
C MET A 621 39.87 -5.87 -17.15
N TYR A 622 39.34 -5.74 -18.36
CA TYR A 622 38.29 -6.62 -18.88
C TYR A 622 38.85 -7.90 -19.54
N ALA A 623 40.08 -7.83 -20.08
CA ALA A 623 40.77 -8.98 -20.68
C ALA A 623 41.09 -10.09 -19.66
N ASP A 624 41.55 -9.73 -18.45
CA ASP A 624 41.88 -10.70 -17.40
C ASP A 624 40.65 -11.51 -16.94
N ARG A 625 39.46 -10.88 -16.92
CA ARG A 625 38.19 -11.59 -16.65
C ARG A 625 37.73 -12.46 -17.82
N LYS A 626 37.94 -12.06 -19.09
CA LYS A 626 37.68 -12.95 -20.25
C LYS A 626 38.52 -14.22 -20.13
N ALA A 627 39.80 -14.09 -19.75
CA ALA A 627 40.68 -15.23 -19.50
C ALA A 627 40.17 -16.11 -18.32
N LYS A 628 39.80 -15.52 -17.19
CA LYS A 628 39.26 -16.24 -16.02
C LYS A 628 37.90 -16.90 -16.30
N ALA A 629 37.00 -16.24 -17.04
CA ALA A 629 35.70 -16.77 -17.43
C ALA A 629 35.84 -17.92 -18.44
N HIS A 630 36.75 -17.78 -19.41
CA HIS A 630 37.09 -18.85 -20.34
C HIS A 630 37.71 -20.05 -19.61
N ALA A 631 38.59 -19.82 -18.63
CA ALA A 631 39.17 -20.87 -17.80
C ALA A 631 38.10 -21.60 -16.95
N ARG A 632 37.14 -20.87 -16.38
CA ARG A 632 36.00 -21.47 -15.63
C ARG A 632 35.08 -22.29 -16.53
N SER A 633 34.77 -21.80 -17.74
CA SER A 633 33.98 -22.52 -18.74
C SER A 633 34.67 -23.83 -19.16
N MET A 634 35.97 -23.77 -19.47
CA MET A 634 36.79 -24.94 -19.78
C MET A 634 36.85 -25.94 -18.61
N ALA A 635 36.92 -25.46 -17.36
CA ALA A 635 36.91 -26.31 -16.17
C ALA A 635 35.54 -26.97 -15.93
N GLN A 636 34.43 -26.30 -16.26
CA GLN A 636 33.07 -26.86 -16.20
C GLN A 636 32.81 -27.87 -17.32
N GLN A 637 33.34 -27.65 -18.53
CA GLN A 637 33.28 -28.60 -19.63
C GLN A 637 34.16 -29.84 -19.38
N ARG A 638 35.26 -29.72 -18.64
CA ARG A 638 36.09 -30.86 -18.20
C ARG A 638 35.51 -31.65 -17.02
N ARG A 639 34.46 -31.15 -16.36
CA ARG A 639 33.76 -31.79 -15.24
C ARG A 639 32.42 -32.43 -15.64
N LYS A 640 32.02 -32.30 -16.90
CA LYS A 640 31.03 -33.15 -17.56
C LYS A 640 31.77 -34.22 -18.34
#